data_AF-A0AAD7UEY2-F1
#
_entry.id   AF-A0AAD7UEY2-F1
#
_cell.length_a   1.000
_cell.length_b   1.000
_cell.length_c   1.000
_cell.angle_alpha   90.00
_cell.angle_beta   90.00
_cell.angle_gamma   90.00
#
_symmetry.space_group_name_H-M   'P 1'
#
loop_
_entity.id
_entity.type
_entity.pdbx_description
1 polymer ?
#
loop_
_entity_poly.entity_id
_entity_poly.type
_entity_poly.pdbx_seq_one_letter_code
_entity_poly.pdbx_strand_id
1 'polypeptide(L)'
;MTSGSSSSSSSSSSVRHHHRTHAAAATTILAAAVLVLVLLFRWSSSPTTAAAAAVVVEKKEPAAAAVTPPPPPPPPEKDEEVVFAEGQDHLRLAFRPRVLPATTWVLQTKEIEKRWAISQEEAFAACLERAKKCAGMCWHGADWTFFYARADDKTPGYERIPPDHPQASPGWKCYTRSSPPQAPLPKGCPTTCRAPCSAVATPYHLVPGGGEKYLLSVVRALQTIDHFVDVLVTPENKCGTKRCVEHAAKVLGVELRADGFQVCVDPFSKFAAAKLDADPQYLTFFLLGNDKLPSIPALGQISVYMNQFPFDGAKRVSRKAVAHLSTYDAVVFNSLYSLGWWDTFAAKSMSALAKTRTPRPIRHVVYPPVDLMVDSVDLNSPRPPHVVLIGRFFDGRQGKRHLAAIDAFELLKQQQQQRLATTRTPSSIKLFLVGARVPKFDGYLEKVRRRAANVGDVIVLADASNRQLKSILSNSSVVWSLTGFGRIEAEDPADAEHYGIGVVEAMSAGAIPVLLDKGGLREIVQRTNVDDAKPVGYLCRTLSDFARSTRDVFENGGDRLAARAHAESVSSDRFSREYQDLVHRGHMARFWQRLRRTIAGRTLRVASRRASNLAAVMVEFGADVTIPLVVKSNLLMLPCEWRLHVFHSAANRGFMERALVDIKDVRFTTLEKTDAVNSLFKTAGFWHLLEAEHVLVFSRESLLLRPGAHDFSSTHAYIGAPWHPDSSIYERLSRNVTVGDGGLSVRSTRAMLAVLAKYGNDWVKAHPEEHEDVFFARHLPSVGYRPATVDEAAAFAIQVPHPDHPRAKPVGIHQVWRATTPRQALLYLWTLIKNIDIPDDRGLADRHACASRSSSSL
;
A
#
# COMPACT_ATOMS: atom_id res chain seq x y z
N MET A 1 -31.01 -69.53 -15.88
CA MET A 1 -30.90 -70.85 -15.26
C MET A 1 -31.01 -70.70 -13.76
N THR A 2 -31.93 -71.45 -13.17
CA THR A 2 -31.96 -71.91 -11.77
C THR A 2 -30.71 -72.74 -11.44
N SER A 3 -30.33 -73.07 -10.20
CA SER A 3 -30.70 -72.60 -8.84
C SER A 3 -29.84 -73.36 -7.80
N GLY A 4 -29.99 -73.00 -6.52
CA GLY A 4 -29.61 -73.83 -5.35
C GLY A 4 -28.51 -73.22 -4.49
N SER A 5 -28.54 -73.28 -3.16
CA SER A 5 -29.54 -73.76 -2.16
C SER A 5 -28.96 -73.36 -0.77
N SER A 6 -29.64 -73.31 0.38
CA SER A 6 -31.01 -73.59 0.83
C SER A 6 -31.23 -72.92 2.21
N SER A 7 -32.46 -72.90 2.71
CA SER A 7 -32.93 -72.14 3.90
C SER A 7 -33.32 -73.00 5.11
N SER A 8 -33.30 -72.40 6.31
CA SER A 8 -34.20 -72.69 7.46
C SER A 8 -34.09 -71.53 8.49
N SER A 9 -35.13 -70.72 8.78
CA SER A 9 -36.32 -70.92 9.65
C SER A 9 -35.97 -71.05 11.16
N SER A 10 -36.69 -70.56 12.18
CA SER A 10 -37.95 -69.78 12.40
C SER A 10 -38.17 -69.67 13.94
N SER A 11 -38.96 -68.80 14.60
CA SER A 11 -39.80 -67.61 14.29
C SER A 11 -40.30 -66.97 15.64
N SER A 12 -41.13 -65.90 15.59
CA SER A 12 -41.96 -65.32 16.70
C SER A 12 -41.27 -64.50 17.81
N SER A 13 -41.91 -63.58 18.56
CA SER A 13 -42.93 -62.56 18.24
C SER A 13 -43.19 -61.59 19.44
N SER A 14 -42.96 -60.28 19.30
CA SER A 14 -43.46 -59.19 20.18
C SER A 14 -43.04 -57.82 19.57
N VAL A 15 -43.90 -56.99 18.96
CA VAL A 15 -44.81 -55.99 19.58
C VAL A 15 -44.00 -54.93 20.38
N ARG A 16 -43.95 -53.61 20.08
CA ARG A 16 -44.84 -52.72 19.31
C ARG A 16 -44.12 -51.45 18.75
N HIS A 17 -44.50 -51.04 17.53
CA HIS A 17 -44.62 -49.66 16.99
C HIS A 17 -43.59 -48.52 17.29
N HIS A 18 -43.07 -47.90 16.22
CA HIS A 18 -43.73 -46.72 15.60
C HIS A 18 -43.22 -46.39 14.18
N HIS A 19 -44.14 -45.91 13.32
CA HIS A 19 -43.85 -45.34 11.99
C HIS A 19 -43.66 -43.81 12.08
N ARG A 20 -43.14 -43.21 10.99
CA ARG A 20 -42.97 -41.77 10.69
C ARG A 20 -41.70 -41.11 11.27
N THR A 21 -40.78 -40.68 10.39
CA THR A 21 -40.03 -39.39 10.45
C THR A 21 -39.02 -39.19 9.28
N HIS A 22 -39.43 -39.37 8.02
CA HIS A 22 -38.58 -38.97 6.87
C HIS A 22 -39.28 -38.08 5.81
N ALA A 23 -40.40 -37.44 6.19
CA ALA A 23 -41.14 -36.50 5.34
C ALA A 23 -41.29 -35.08 5.96
N ALA A 24 -40.53 -34.77 7.02
CA ALA A 24 -40.67 -33.52 7.79
C ALA A 24 -39.47 -32.55 7.69
N ALA A 25 -38.34 -32.97 7.09
CA ALA A 25 -37.14 -32.13 6.99
C ALA A 25 -37.12 -31.21 5.74
N ALA A 26 -37.80 -31.59 4.67
CA ALA A 26 -37.81 -30.84 3.40
C ALA A 26 -38.80 -29.64 3.41
N THR A 27 -39.92 -29.75 4.14
CA THR A 27 -41.00 -28.77 4.10
C THR A 27 -40.73 -27.55 4.97
N THR A 28 -40.04 -27.72 6.10
CA THR A 28 -39.71 -26.64 7.06
C THR A 28 -38.70 -25.64 6.49
N ILE A 29 -37.77 -26.11 5.64
CA ILE A 29 -36.75 -25.25 5.01
C ILE A 29 -37.37 -24.36 3.93
N LEU A 30 -38.39 -24.83 3.20
CA LEU A 30 -39.13 -24.01 2.23
C LEU A 30 -40.02 -22.96 2.91
N ALA A 31 -40.68 -23.31 4.03
CA ALA A 31 -41.53 -22.38 4.77
C ALA A 31 -40.73 -21.21 5.38
N ALA A 32 -39.54 -21.48 5.93
CA ALA A 32 -38.65 -20.45 6.47
C ALA A 32 -38.14 -19.47 5.40
N ALA A 33 -37.87 -19.95 4.18
CA ALA A 33 -37.42 -19.12 3.07
C ALA A 33 -38.52 -18.15 2.59
N VAL A 34 -39.79 -18.58 2.59
CA VAL A 34 -40.93 -17.74 2.18
C VAL A 34 -41.25 -16.66 3.24
N LEU A 35 -41.15 -16.98 4.53
CA LEU A 35 -41.44 -16.01 5.60
C LEU A 35 -40.44 -14.83 5.61
N VAL A 36 -39.16 -15.10 5.34
CA VAL A 36 -38.11 -14.06 5.25
C VAL A 36 -38.31 -13.15 4.03
N LEU A 37 -38.75 -13.71 2.90
CA LEU A 37 -39.07 -12.92 1.69
C LEU A 37 -40.30 -12.02 1.88
N VAL A 38 -41.32 -12.47 2.61
CA VAL A 38 -42.52 -11.65 2.90
C VAL A 38 -42.22 -10.52 3.90
N LEU A 39 -41.32 -10.73 4.87
CA LEU A 39 -40.91 -9.69 5.81
C LEU A 39 -40.00 -8.62 5.14
N LEU A 40 -39.14 -9.01 4.20
CA LEU A 40 -38.28 -8.05 3.47
C LEU A 40 -39.06 -7.19 2.46
N PHE A 41 -40.22 -7.65 1.96
CA PHE A 41 -41.06 -6.88 1.03
C PHE A 41 -42.03 -5.89 1.69
N ARG A 42 -42.13 -5.87 3.04
CA ARG A 42 -43.10 -5.02 3.75
C ARG A 42 -42.55 -3.73 4.38
N TRP A 43 -41.28 -3.40 4.13
CA TRP A 43 -40.64 -2.17 4.64
C TRP A 43 -39.90 -1.36 3.57
N SER A 44 -40.46 -1.31 2.35
CA SER A 44 -40.06 -0.36 1.31
C SER A 44 -41.23 0.07 0.41
N SER A 45 -42.05 1.01 0.89
CA SER A 45 -42.95 1.84 0.08
C SER A 45 -43.39 3.06 0.88
N SER A 46 -43.00 4.26 0.44
CA SER A 46 -43.42 5.54 1.01
C SER A 46 -44.90 5.83 0.72
N PRO A 47 -45.48 6.90 1.30
CA PRO A 47 -45.56 8.11 0.48
C PRO A 47 -45.28 9.43 1.22
N THR A 48 -44.95 10.43 0.43
CA THR A 48 -44.81 11.85 0.78
C THR A 48 -46.17 12.53 0.98
N THR A 49 -46.27 13.43 1.98
CA THR A 49 -46.86 14.78 1.83
C THR A 49 -46.52 15.66 3.05
N ALA A 50 -46.63 16.98 2.87
CA ALA A 50 -46.11 17.98 3.80
C ALA A 50 -47.09 18.38 4.93
N ALA A 51 -46.53 18.83 6.05
CA ALA A 51 -47.18 19.77 6.96
C ALA A 51 -46.12 20.67 7.58
N ALA A 52 -46.25 21.99 7.39
CA ALA A 52 -45.46 22.96 8.13
C ALA A 52 -46.09 23.15 9.52
N ALA A 53 -45.27 23.07 10.57
CA ALA A 53 -45.65 23.50 11.91
C ALA A 53 -44.45 24.22 12.52
N ALA A 54 -44.56 25.55 12.66
CA ALA A 54 -43.62 26.32 13.45
C ALA A 54 -43.80 25.97 14.93
N VAL A 55 -42.70 25.69 15.63
CA VAL A 55 -42.68 25.66 17.10
C VAL A 55 -41.64 26.67 17.57
N VAL A 56 -42.07 27.47 18.53
CA VAL A 56 -41.39 28.67 19.01
C VAL A 56 -40.21 28.31 19.93
N VAL A 57 -39.20 29.17 19.82
CA VAL A 57 -38.08 29.41 20.75
C VAL A 57 -38.38 29.06 22.21
N GLU A 58 -37.49 28.28 22.82
CA GLU A 58 -37.00 28.60 24.18
C GLU A 58 -35.55 28.10 24.35
N LYS A 59 -34.57 29.01 24.14
CA LYS A 59 -33.19 28.78 24.55
C LYS A 59 -33.04 29.28 25.99
N LYS A 60 -32.69 28.38 26.90
CA LYS A 60 -32.39 28.72 28.29
C LYS A 60 -30.92 29.15 28.40
N GLU A 61 -30.67 30.42 28.67
CA GLU A 61 -29.33 30.93 28.98
C GLU A 61 -28.87 30.48 30.38
N PRO A 62 -27.56 30.19 30.56
CA PRO A 62 -26.91 30.31 31.85
C PRO A 62 -26.20 31.68 31.98
N ALA A 63 -26.26 32.24 33.20
CA ALA A 63 -25.91 33.63 33.49
C ALA A 63 -24.45 34.02 33.24
N ALA A 64 -24.24 35.30 32.94
CA ALA A 64 -22.93 35.91 32.76
C ALA A 64 -22.14 36.03 34.07
N ALA A 65 -20.85 35.70 34.02
CA ALA A 65 -19.85 36.11 35.01
C ALA A 65 -18.89 37.10 34.35
N ALA A 66 -18.67 38.25 34.98
CA ALA A 66 -17.86 39.33 34.42
C ALA A 66 -16.37 38.96 34.39
N VAL A 67 -15.71 39.16 33.24
CA VAL A 67 -14.25 39.04 33.08
C VAL A 67 -13.71 40.38 32.59
N THR A 68 -12.78 40.95 33.34
CA THR A 68 -12.09 42.20 33.01
C THR A 68 -11.04 42.00 31.91
N PRO A 69 -10.84 42.97 30.98
CA PRO A 69 -9.84 42.87 29.92
C PRO A 69 -8.40 43.09 30.44
N PRO A 70 -7.38 42.46 29.82
CA PRO A 70 -5.97 42.68 30.14
C PRO A 70 -5.43 44.02 29.55
N PRO A 71 -4.34 44.58 30.12
CA PRO A 71 -3.79 45.86 29.70
C PRO A 71 -2.99 45.79 28.37
N PRO A 72 -2.82 46.92 27.66
CA PRO A 72 -2.10 47.00 26.38
C PRO A 72 -0.57 46.96 26.54
N PRO A 73 0.17 46.58 25.47
CA PRO A 73 1.64 46.54 25.47
C PRO A 73 2.28 47.94 25.36
N PRO A 74 3.56 48.09 25.78
CA PRO A 74 4.29 49.36 25.71
C PRO A 74 4.76 49.72 24.28
N PRO A 75 5.03 51.02 24.01
CA PRO A 75 5.45 51.51 22.70
C PRO A 75 6.93 51.22 22.37
N PRO A 76 7.33 51.32 21.07
CA PRO A 76 8.72 51.10 20.66
C PRO A 76 9.61 52.33 20.92
N GLU A 77 10.85 52.09 21.37
CA GLU A 77 11.92 53.10 21.38
C GLU A 77 12.67 53.15 20.04
N LYS A 78 13.39 54.25 19.85
CA LYS A 78 13.81 54.79 18.54
C LYS A 78 15.16 54.25 18.04
N ASP A 79 15.34 54.40 16.73
CA ASP A 79 16.62 54.32 16.04
C ASP A 79 17.66 55.33 16.58
N GLU A 80 18.92 54.91 16.64
CA GLU A 80 20.08 55.79 16.39
C GLU A 80 20.97 55.14 15.31
N GLU A 81 21.44 55.97 14.38
CA GLU A 81 22.35 55.60 13.30
C GLU A 81 23.76 55.27 13.83
N VAL A 82 24.63 54.67 13.00
CA VAL A 82 25.98 55.20 12.69
C VAL A 82 26.75 54.30 11.69
N VAL A 83 26.99 54.89 10.51
CA VAL A 83 28.22 54.90 9.67
C VAL A 83 29.03 53.60 9.41
N PHE A 84 29.26 53.32 8.11
CA PHE A 84 30.32 52.44 7.60
C PHE A 84 31.70 53.14 7.53
N ALA A 85 32.77 52.44 7.89
CA ALA A 85 34.16 52.78 7.53
C ALA A 85 35.04 51.51 7.43
N GLU A 86 36.08 51.59 6.59
CA GLU A 86 36.99 50.49 6.19
C GLU A 86 38.20 50.34 7.13
N GLY A 87 38.94 49.21 7.04
CA GLY A 87 40.38 49.21 7.37
C GLY A 87 40.94 48.06 8.23
N GLN A 88 41.54 47.08 7.55
CA GLN A 88 42.71 46.22 7.90
C GLN A 88 43.00 45.68 9.34
N ASP A 89 43.22 44.37 9.36
CA ASP A 89 44.21 43.57 10.12
C ASP A 89 44.80 44.06 11.46
N HIS A 90 44.62 43.26 12.52
CA HIS A 90 45.73 42.57 13.21
C HIS A 90 45.24 41.45 14.16
N LEU A 91 46.02 40.38 14.32
CA LEU A 91 45.68 39.20 15.15
C LEU A 91 45.91 39.42 16.66
N ARG A 92 44.99 38.91 17.50
CA ARG A 92 45.23 37.78 18.45
C ARG A 92 44.00 37.45 19.34
N LEU A 93 43.61 36.16 19.33
CA LEU A 93 43.13 35.28 20.43
C LEU A 93 42.36 35.91 21.64
N ALA A 94 41.22 35.40 22.13
CA ALA A 94 40.58 34.08 21.93
C ALA A 94 39.07 34.06 22.34
N PHE A 95 38.45 32.88 22.24
CA PHE A 95 37.09 32.47 22.65
C PHE A 95 35.87 32.89 21.79
N ARG A 96 35.34 31.91 21.04
CA ARG A 96 33.93 31.77 20.66
C ARG A 96 33.50 30.30 20.79
N PRO A 97 32.23 29.99 21.14
CA PRO A 97 31.72 28.63 21.17
C PRO A 97 31.58 28.05 19.75
N ARG A 98 31.94 26.77 19.58
CA ARG A 98 31.73 26.04 18.31
C ARG A 98 30.34 25.39 18.27
N VAL A 99 29.48 25.87 17.39
CA VAL A 99 28.39 25.07 16.83
C VAL A 99 28.99 24.16 15.74
N LEU A 100 28.78 22.84 15.85
CA LEU A 100 29.28 21.86 14.87
C LEU A 100 28.18 21.51 13.85
N PRO A 101 28.50 21.41 12.53
CA PRO A 101 27.52 21.02 11.52
C PRO A 101 27.16 19.52 11.56
N ALA A 102 25.97 19.19 11.05
CA ALA A 102 25.40 17.84 10.99
C ALA A 102 26.22 16.81 10.17
N THR A 103 27.19 17.25 9.37
CA THR A 103 28.13 16.36 8.66
C THR A 103 29.04 15.57 9.61
N THR A 104 29.26 16.06 10.83
CA THR A 104 30.10 15.39 11.84
C THR A 104 29.46 14.08 12.34
N TRP A 105 28.13 14.05 12.46
CA TRP A 105 27.36 12.89 12.92
C TRP A 105 27.50 11.67 11.99
N VAL A 106 27.53 11.89 10.67
CA VAL A 106 27.64 10.82 9.65
C VAL A 106 29.06 10.23 9.56
N LEU A 107 30.08 10.98 9.99
CA LEU A 107 31.46 10.50 10.01
C LEU A 107 31.78 9.76 11.33
N GLN A 108 31.22 10.21 12.45
CA GLN A 108 31.41 9.52 13.74
C GLN A 108 30.69 8.16 13.78
N THR A 109 29.48 8.03 13.22
CA THR A 109 28.82 6.70 13.10
C THR A 109 29.65 5.74 12.26
N LYS A 110 30.18 6.16 11.10
CA LYS A 110 31.03 5.30 10.24
C LYS A 110 32.33 4.85 10.90
N GLU A 111 32.96 5.70 11.71
CA GLU A 111 34.22 5.33 12.37
C GLU A 111 33.97 4.49 13.64
N ILE A 112 32.80 4.62 14.27
CA ILE A 112 32.30 3.67 15.28
C ILE A 112 32.01 2.32 14.60
N GLU A 113 31.22 2.28 13.51
CA GLU A 113 30.93 1.07 12.73
C GLU A 113 32.19 0.30 12.33
N LYS A 114 33.26 0.99 11.89
CA LYS A 114 34.57 0.37 11.61
C LYS A 114 35.21 -0.26 12.84
N ARG A 115 35.29 0.48 13.96
CA ARG A 115 35.89 -0.06 15.21
C ARG A 115 35.08 -1.25 15.73
N TRP A 116 33.77 -1.20 15.55
CA TRP A 116 32.85 -2.28 15.88
C TRP A 116 33.05 -3.52 15.00
N ALA A 117 33.26 -3.35 13.69
CA ALA A 117 33.60 -4.43 12.79
C ALA A 117 34.92 -5.12 13.17
N ILE A 118 35.94 -4.36 13.55
CA ILE A 118 37.27 -4.89 13.91
C ILE A 118 37.19 -5.77 15.19
N SER A 119 36.53 -5.32 16.26
CA SER A 119 36.42 -6.15 17.48
C SER A 119 35.54 -7.39 17.28
N GLN A 120 34.55 -7.32 16.39
CA GLN A 120 33.75 -8.48 16.00
C GLN A 120 34.57 -9.48 15.16
N GLU A 121 35.51 -9.05 14.32
CA GLU A 121 36.42 -9.94 13.61
C GLU A 121 37.33 -10.75 14.55
N GLU A 122 37.85 -10.13 15.63
CA GLU A 122 38.67 -10.82 16.62
C GLU A 122 37.87 -11.86 17.45
N ALA A 123 36.69 -11.49 17.93
CA ALA A 123 35.79 -12.40 18.64
C ALA A 123 35.27 -13.54 17.73
N PHE A 124 34.98 -13.22 16.47
CA PHE A 124 34.61 -14.22 15.46
C PHE A 124 35.78 -15.14 15.14
N ALA A 125 37.01 -14.64 14.99
CA ALA A 125 38.21 -15.44 14.76
C ALA A 125 38.46 -16.44 15.91
N ALA A 126 38.30 -16.02 17.17
CA ALA A 126 38.42 -16.91 18.33
C ALA A 126 37.33 -18.01 18.36
N CYS A 127 36.09 -17.67 18.00
CA CYS A 127 35.01 -18.66 17.87
C CYS A 127 35.22 -19.60 16.66
N LEU A 128 35.79 -19.09 15.58
CA LEU A 128 36.04 -19.79 14.33
C LEU A 128 37.24 -20.76 14.45
N GLU A 129 38.30 -20.41 15.18
CA GLU A 129 39.40 -21.33 15.53
C GLU A 129 38.91 -22.54 16.34
N ARG A 130 37.93 -22.35 17.23
CA ARG A 130 37.26 -23.47 17.91
C ARG A 130 36.36 -24.26 16.95
N ALA A 131 35.66 -23.61 16.02
CA ALA A 131 34.83 -24.29 15.01
C ALA A 131 35.68 -25.17 14.06
N LYS A 132 36.82 -24.68 13.56
CA LYS A 132 37.77 -25.45 12.72
C LYS A 132 38.24 -26.75 13.38
N LYS A 133 38.35 -26.78 14.71
CA LYS A 133 38.76 -27.98 15.48
C LYS A 133 37.63 -28.97 15.73
N CYS A 134 36.36 -28.55 15.62
CA CYS A 134 35.19 -29.39 15.91
C CYS A 134 34.39 -29.81 14.66
N ALA A 135 34.59 -29.15 13.52
CA ALA A 135 34.00 -29.53 12.23
C ALA A 135 35.02 -29.29 11.11
N GLY A 136 35.16 -30.24 10.18
CA GLY A 136 36.02 -30.07 9.01
C GLY A 136 35.50 -28.96 8.09
N MET A 137 36.25 -27.86 8.00
CA MET A 137 35.89 -26.68 7.20
C MET A 137 36.92 -26.50 6.07
N CYS A 138 36.48 -26.54 4.82
CA CYS A 138 37.28 -26.10 3.67
C CYS A 138 37.14 -24.57 3.52
N TRP A 139 38.24 -23.86 3.29
CA TRP A 139 38.26 -22.39 3.19
C TRP A 139 38.22 -21.93 1.73
N HIS A 140 37.37 -20.94 1.43
CA HIS A 140 37.43 -20.16 0.20
C HIS A 140 37.34 -18.68 0.59
N GLY A 141 38.09 -17.80 -0.09
CA GLY A 141 38.25 -16.40 0.30
C GLY A 141 36.91 -15.65 0.45
N ALA A 142 36.85 -14.74 1.44
CA ALA A 142 35.70 -13.93 1.87
C ALA A 142 34.41 -14.67 2.30
N ASP A 143 34.19 -15.92 1.86
CA ASP A 143 32.91 -16.63 2.00
C ASP A 143 33.01 -17.96 2.77
N TRP A 144 32.82 -17.88 4.09
CA TRP A 144 32.57 -19.07 4.91
C TRP A 144 31.28 -19.78 4.47
N THR A 145 31.42 -21.02 4.00
CA THR A 145 30.31 -21.89 3.59
C THR A 145 30.46 -23.24 4.28
N PHE A 146 29.47 -23.68 5.04
CA PHE A 146 29.48 -25.00 5.69
C PHE A 146 29.24 -26.11 4.67
N PHE A 147 30.15 -27.08 4.62
CA PHE A 147 29.98 -28.32 3.86
C PHE A 147 29.64 -29.48 4.81
N TYR A 148 28.61 -30.26 4.48
CA TYR A 148 28.41 -31.57 5.11
C TYR A 148 29.36 -32.58 4.47
N ALA A 149 30.17 -33.27 5.26
CA ALA A 149 31.17 -34.24 4.79
C ALA A 149 30.59 -35.58 4.26
N ARG A 150 29.36 -35.55 3.71
CA ARG A 150 28.67 -36.67 3.04
C ARG A 150 27.81 -36.15 1.89
N ALA A 151 28.45 -35.53 0.90
CA ALA A 151 27.88 -35.40 -0.43
C ALA A 151 28.44 -36.53 -1.29
N ASP A 152 27.59 -37.44 -1.76
CA ASP A 152 27.99 -38.39 -2.78
C ASP A 152 28.33 -37.64 -4.07
N ASP A 153 29.25 -38.20 -4.88
CA ASP A 153 29.82 -37.60 -6.11
C ASP A 153 28.81 -37.39 -7.27
N LYS A 154 27.50 -37.32 -6.97
CA LYS A 154 26.38 -37.12 -7.90
C LYS A 154 25.53 -35.88 -7.60
N THR A 155 25.94 -35.02 -6.68
CA THR A 155 25.16 -33.83 -6.28
C THR A 155 25.29 -32.70 -7.33
N PRO A 156 24.21 -32.28 -8.04
CA PRO A 156 24.32 -31.27 -9.10
C PRO A 156 24.72 -29.89 -8.57
N GLY A 157 25.58 -29.18 -9.30
CA GLY A 157 26.00 -27.80 -8.98
C GLY A 157 27.20 -27.68 -8.03
N TYR A 158 27.92 -28.78 -7.79
CA TYR A 158 29.15 -28.81 -7.01
C TYR A 158 30.28 -29.47 -7.82
N GLU A 159 31.43 -28.82 -7.89
CA GLU A 159 32.63 -29.38 -8.53
C GLU A 159 33.64 -29.78 -7.46
N ARG A 160 34.32 -30.92 -7.66
CA ARG A 160 35.30 -31.43 -6.71
C ARG A 160 36.61 -30.65 -6.85
N ILE A 161 37.13 -30.13 -5.73
CA ILE A 161 38.42 -29.45 -5.69
C ILE A 161 39.54 -30.49 -5.90
N PRO A 162 40.54 -30.24 -6.77
CA PRO A 162 41.69 -31.13 -6.93
C PRO A 162 42.45 -31.34 -5.60
N PRO A 163 42.99 -32.54 -5.31
CA PRO A 163 43.67 -32.83 -4.03
C PRO A 163 44.90 -31.94 -3.76
N ASP A 164 45.47 -31.41 -4.83
CA ASP A 164 46.66 -30.58 -4.95
C ASP A 164 46.36 -29.07 -4.88
N HIS A 165 45.10 -28.66 -4.74
CA HIS A 165 44.71 -27.26 -4.60
C HIS A 165 45.07 -26.71 -3.20
N PRO A 166 45.61 -25.49 -3.06
CA PRO A 166 46.09 -24.92 -1.78
C PRO A 166 44.99 -24.64 -0.71
N GLN A 167 43.73 -25.00 -0.99
CA GLN A 167 42.60 -24.92 -0.07
C GLN A 167 42.05 -26.30 0.33
N ALA A 168 42.64 -27.39 -0.17
CA ALA A 168 42.23 -28.75 0.17
C ALA A 168 42.90 -29.22 1.48
N SER A 169 42.11 -29.76 2.41
CA SER A 169 42.64 -30.40 3.62
C SER A 169 43.03 -31.85 3.31
N PRO A 170 44.24 -32.32 3.69
CA PRO A 170 44.67 -33.70 3.45
C PRO A 170 43.65 -34.71 4.00
N GLY A 171 43.22 -35.65 3.15
CA GLY A 171 42.25 -36.71 3.49
C GLY A 171 40.77 -36.37 3.30
N TRP A 172 40.39 -35.15 2.92
CA TRP A 172 38.97 -34.74 2.78
C TRP A 172 38.60 -34.35 1.34
N LYS A 173 37.42 -34.77 0.88
CA LYS A 173 36.85 -34.33 -0.41
C LYS A 173 36.19 -32.95 -0.23
N CYS A 174 36.90 -31.87 -0.58
CA CYS A 174 36.30 -30.53 -0.68
C CYS A 174 35.61 -30.33 -2.05
N TYR A 175 34.52 -29.55 -2.07
CA TYR A 175 33.78 -29.20 -3.29
C TYR A 175 33.57 -27.68 -3.33
N THR A 176 33.60 -27.05 -4.50
CA THR A 176 33.14 -25.66 -4.67
C THR A 176 31.66 -25.62 -4.97
N ARG A 177 30.98 -24.60 -4.43
CA ARG A 177 29.63 -24.22 -4.87
C ARG A 177 29.81 -23.09 -5.87
N SER A 178 29.30 -23.24 -7.09
CA SER A 178 29.18 -22.12 -8.03
C SER A 178 28.38 -20.98 -7.38
N SER A 179 28.68 -19.72 -7.73
CA SER A 179 28.00 -18.50 -7.26
C SER A 179 26.48 -18.69 -7.16
N PRO A 180 25.78 -18.06 -6.18
CA PRO A 180 24.33 -18.19 -6.05
C PRO A 180 23.70 -17.99 -7.43
N PRO A 181 22.94 -18.98 -7.94
CA PRO A 181 22.73 -19.10 -9.37
C PRO A 181 22.15 -17.80 -9.90
N GLN A 182 22.86 -17.17 -10.85
CA GLN A 182 22.26 -16.15 -11.70
C GLN A 182 20.96 -16.78 -12.21
N ALA A 183 19.82 -16.08 -12.04
CA ALA A 183 18.55 -16.60 -12.50
C ALA A 183 18.74 -17.00 -13.98
N PRO A 184 18.52 -18.29 -14.34
CA PRO A 184 18.90 -18.77 -15.66
C PRO A 184 18.19 -17.92 -16.70
N LEU A 185 18.95 -17.40 -17.67
CA LEU A 185 18.48 -16.42 -18.65
C LEU A 185 17.06 -16.76 -19.13
N PRO A 186 16.08 -15.85 -18.96
CA PRO A 186 14.91 -15.85 -19.81
C PRO A 186 15.39 -15.93 -21.26
N LYS A 187 14.88 -16.90 -22.02
CA LYS A 187 15.34 -17.16 -23.40
C LYS A 187 14.83 -16.04 -24.32
N GLY A 188 15.53 -14.91 -24.27
CA GLY A 188 15.13 -13.62 -24.85
C GLY A 188 15.81 -12.38 -24.24
N CYS A 189 16.53 -12.49 -23.11
CA CYS A 189 17.31 -11.38 -22.53
C CYS A 189 18.71 -11.25 -23.16
N PRO A 190 19.21 -10.03 -23.47
CA PRO A 190 20.58 -9.82 -23.96
C PRO A 190 21.68 -10.16 -22.96
N THR A 191 21.46 -9.89 -21.67
CA THR A 191 22.42 -10.15 -20.59
C THR A 191 21.73 -10.68 -19.34
N THR A 192 22.48 -11.33 -18.44
CA THR A 192 21.93 -11.70 -17.12
C THR A 192 21.71 -10.44 -16.29
N CYS A 193 20.51 -10.35 -15.72
CA CYS A 193 20.10 -9.21 -14.90
C CYS A 193 21.01 -9.06 -13.67
N ARG A 194 21.45 -7.83 -13.40
CA ARG A 194 22.27 -7.52 -12.21
C ARG A 194 21.40 -7.57 -10.96
N ALA A 195 21.84 -8.26 -9.91
CA ALA A 195 21.16 -8.25 -8.62
C ALA A 195 21.41 -6.90 -7.91
N PRO A 196 20.40 -6.26 -7.29
CA PRO A 196 19.01 -6.67 -7.14
C PRO A 196 18.16 -6.54 -8.43
N CYS A 197 17.55 -7.65 -8.87
CA CYS A 197 16.83 -7.72 -10.15
C CYS A 197 15.30 -7.79 -9.97
N SER A 198 14.56 -6.98 -10.74
CA SER A 198 13.09 -7.01 -10.85
C SER A 198 12.63 -7.15 -12.30
N ALA A 199 11.39 -7.55 -12.52
CA ALA A 199 10.79 -7.61 -13.85
C ALA A 199 9.45 -6.89 -13.95
N VAL A 200 9.23 -6.27 -15.12
CA VAL A 200 8.00 -5.59 -15.50
C VAL A 200 7.57 -6.15 -16.86
N ALA A 201 6.40 -6.77 -16.93
CA ALA A 201 5.93 -7.53 -18.08
C ALA A 201 4.65 -6.94 -18.69
N THR A 202 4.56 -6.99 -20.03
CA THR A 202 3.31 -6.73 -20.76
C THR A 202 3.11 -7.66 -21.95
N PRO A 203 1.91 -8.26 -22.12
CA PRO A 203 1.52 -8.94 -23.36
C PRO A 203 1.03 -7.95 -24.44
N TYR A 204 0.84 -6.66 -24.10
CA TYR A 204 0.36 -5.63 -25.01
C TYR A 204 1.52 -4.84 -25.63
N HIS A 205 1.36 -4.42 -26.89
CA HIS A 205 2.34 -3.59 -27.57
C HIS A 205 2.62 -2.30 -26.79
N LEU A 206 3.89 -1.97 -26.50
CA LEU A 206 4.23 -0.68 -25.88
C LEU A 206 4.09 0.44 -26.93
N VAL A 207 2.89 1.00 -27.03
CA VAL A 207 2.53 2.15 -27.87
C VAL A 207 2.06 3.27 -26.94
N PRO A 208 2.48 4.54 -27.12
CA PRO A 208 2.15 5.61 -26.18
C PRO A 208 0.66 5.68 -25.79
N GLY A 209 0.40 5.45 -24.50
CA GLY A 209 -0.92 5.38 -23.88
C GLY A 209 -0.82 5.38 -22.34
N GLY A 210 -1.96 5.41 -21.67
CA GLY A 210 -2.02 5.50 -20.20
C GLY A 210 -1.51 4.24 -19.49
N GLY A 211 -1.74 3.05 -20.06
CA GLY A 211 -1.24 1.78 -19.50
C GLY A 211 0.27 1.65 -19.60
N GLU A 212 0.83 2.17 -20.69
CA GLU A 212 2.27 2.21 -20.94
C GLU A 212 2.94 3.26 -20.05
N LYS A 213 2.31 4.42 -19.83
CA LYS A 213 2.77 5.43 -18.85
C LYS A 213 2.82 4.83 -17.44
N TYR A 214 1.78 4.10 -17.05
CA TYR A 214 1.73 3.38 -15.77
C TYR A 214 2.84 2.34 -15.67
N LEU A 215 2.99 1.46 -16.67
CA LEU A 215 3.99 0.40 -16.69
C LEU A 215 5.42 0.94 -16.61
N LEU A 216 5.75 1.97 -17.38
CA LEU A 216 7.09 2.55 -17.38
C LEU A 216 7.35 3.35 -16.11
N SER A 217 6.32 3.93 -15.49
CA SER A 217 6.46 4.56 -14.17
C SER A 217 6.73 3.53 -13.06
N VAL A 218 6.27 2.28 -13.19
CA VAL A 218 6.71 1.17 -12.31
C VAL A 218 8.19 0.88 -12.50
N VAL A 219 8.70 0.92 -13.74
CA VAL A 219 10.15 0.82 -14.00
C VAL A 219 10.90 1.95 -13.28
N ARG A 220 10.45 3.21 -13.40
CA ARG A 220 11.02 4.37 -12.67
C ARG A 220 11.00 4.15 -11.16
N ALA A 221 9.86 3.73 -10.60
CA ALA A 221 9.68 3.51 -9.16
C ALA A 221 10.62 2.42 -8.60
N LEU A 222 10.92 1.39 -9.39
CA LEU A 222 11.89 0.34 -9.05
C LEU A 222 13.35 0.82 -9.19
N GLN A 223 13.66 1.62 -10.23
CA GLN A 223 15.00 2.19 -10.42
C GLN A 223 15.40 3.18 -9.32
N THR A 224 14.43 3.91 -8.75
CA THR A 224 14.67 4.84 -7.62
C THR A 224 14.93 4.13 -6.28
N ILE A 225 14.80 2.80 -6.22
CA ILE A 225 15.29 1.95 -5.10
C ILE A 225 16.44 1.02 -5.57
N ASP A 226 17.17 1.45 -6.60
CA ASP A 226 18.32 0.78 -7.21
C ASP A 226 18.11 -0.67 -7.67
N HIS A 227 16.88 -1.05 -7.98
CA HIS A 227 16.62 -2.29 -8.71
C HIS A 227 16.99 -2.13 -10.20
N PHE A 228 17.73 -3.10 -10.74
CA PHE A 228 17.82 -3.28 -12.18
C PHE A 228 16.53 -3.96 -12.68
N VAL A 229 15.98 -3.49 -13.80
CA VAL A 229 14.68 -3.94 -14.29
C VAL A 229 14.77 -4.65 -15.65
N ASP A 230 14.25 -5.87 -15.72
CA ASP A 230 13.99 -6.57 -16.98
C ASP A 230 12.58 -6.20 -17.48
N VAL A 231 12.50 -5.48 -18.60
CA VAL A 231 11.24 -5.16 -19.28
C VAL A 231 10.91 -6.32 -20.23
N LEU A 232 9.96 -7.16 -19.83
CA LEU A 232 9.56 -8.37 -20.55
C LEU A 232 8.42 -8.07 -21.53
N VAL A 233 8.61 -8.43 -22.80
CA VAL A 233 7.62 -8.24 -23.87
C VAL A 233 7.49 -9.49 -24.75
N THR A 234 6.32 -9.68 -25.36
CA THR A 234 6.09 -10.73 -26.36
C THR A 234 6.96 -10.55 -27.62
N PRO A 235 7.26 -11.62 -28.38
CA PRO A 235 7.83 -11.55 -29.73
C PRO A 235 7.00 -10.72 -30.71
N GLU A 236 5.68 -10.72 -30.54
CA GLU A 236 4.76 -9.92 -31.35
C GLU A 236 4.71 -8.44 -30.91
N ASN A 237 5.47 -8.04 -29.88
CA ASN A 237 5.48 -6.67 -29.40
C ASN A 237 6.18 -5.74 -30.40
N LYS A 238 5.50 -4.66 -30.79
CA LYS A 238 6.06 -3.62 -31.67
C LYS A 238 7.29 -2.92 -31.08
N CYS A 239 7.54 -3.07 -29.78
CA CYS A 239 8.61 -2.43 -29.04
C CYS A 239 9.52 -3.46 -28.33
N GLY A 240 10.23 -4.26 -29.12
CA GLY A 240 11.14 -5.31 -28.62
C GLY A 240 12.56 -4.85 -28.29
N THR A 241 12.87 -3.55 -28.30
CA THR A 241 14.25 -3.04 -28.14
C THR A 241 14.34 -1.93 -27.09
N LYS A 242 15.50 -1.83 -26.43
CA LYS A 242 15.79 -0.79 -25.44
C LYS A 242 15.56 0.62 -25.97
N ARG A 243 16.09 0.94 -27.15
CA ARG A 243 15.88 2.23 -27.83
C ARG A 243 14.41 2.56 -28.06
N CYS A 244 13.58 1.55 -28.35
CA CYS A 244 12.13 1.77 -28.48
C CYS A 244 11.49 2.10 -27.12
N VAL A 245 11.85 1.39 -26.05
CA VAL A 245 11.33 1.66 -24.70
C VAL A 245 11.78 3.03 -24.17
N GLU A 246 13.04 3.43 -24.40
CA GLU A 246 13.55 4.77 -24.08
C GLU A 246 12.76 5.86 -24.84
N HIS A 247 12.46 5.65 -26.12
CA HIS A 247 11.64 6.56 -26.91
C HIS A 247 10.20 6.61 -26.40
N ALA A 248 9.57 5.47 -26.08
CA ALA A 248 8.23 5.42 -25.53
C ALA A 248 8.14 6.13 -24.18
N ALA A 249 9.09 5.91 -23.27
CA ALA A 249 9.18 6.59 -21.98
C ALA A 249 9.28 8.11 -22.15
N LYS A 250 10.18 8.57 -23.04
CA LYS A 250 10.36 10.01 -23.36
C LYS A 250 9.09 10.65 -23.93
N VAL A 251 8.35 9.97 -24.80
CA VAL A 251 7.06 10.46 -25.33
C VAL A 251 5.99 10.54 -24.25
N LEU A 252 6.05 9.65 -23.25
CA LEU A 252 5.08 9.54 -22.16
C LEU A 252 5.39 10.41 -20.92
N GLY A 253 6.50 11.15 -20.93
CA GLY A 253 6.95 11.96 -19.80
C GLY A 253 7.67 11.17 -18.69
N VAL A 254 7.97 9.88 -18.91
CA VAL A 254 8.58 9.02 -17.89
C VAL A 254 10.10 9.05 -18.02
N GLU A 255 10.76 9.55 -16.98
CA GLU A 255 12.22 9.53 -16.87
C GLU A 255 12.71 8.15 -16.40
N LEU A 256 13.55 7.50 -17.21
CA LEU A 256 14.16 6.21 -16.91
C LEU A 256 15.68 6.32 -16.91
N ARG A 257 16.33 5.70 -15.92
CA ARG A 257 17.79 5.59 -15.86
C ARG A 257 18.24 4.56 -16.90
N ALA A 258 18.98 4.99 -17.93
CA ALA A 258 19.32 4.14 -19.06
C ALA A 258 20.15 2.91 -18.66
N ASP A 259 21.00 2.98 -17.65
CA ASP A 259 21.79 1.85 -17.16
C ASP A 259 21.00 0.89 -16.24
N GLY A 260 19.81 1.27 -15.78
CA GLY A 260 19.01 0.55 -14.80
C GLY A 260 17.98 -0.42 -15.39
N PHE A 261 18.01 -0.67 -16.71
CA PHE A 261 17.11 -1.65 -17.33
C PHE A 261 17.64 -2.25 -18.65
N GLN A 262 17.06 -3.40 -19.00
CA GLN A 262 17.14 -4.01 -20.34
C GLN A 262 15.73 -4.42 -20.83
N VAL A 263 15.62 -4.77 -22.11
CA VAL A 263 14.39 -5.30 -22.70
C VAL A 263 14.64 -6.75 -23.11
N CYS A 264 13.75 -7.65 -22.70
CA CYS A 264 13.80 -9.06 -23.03
C CYS A 264 12.57 -9.45 -23.83
N VAL A 265 12.78 -10.09 -24.98
CA VAL A 265 11.71 -10.57 -25.86
C VAL A 265 11.45 -12.04 -25.58
N ASP A 266 10.42 -12.34 -24.78
CA ASP A 266 10.07 -13.71 -24.36
C ASP A 266 8.59 -14.02 -24.66
N PRO A 267 8.25 -15.17 -25.25
CA PRO A 267 6.87 -15.54 -25.60
C PRO A 267 5.92 -15.77 -24.41
N PHE A 268 6.35 -15.62 -23.16
CA PHE A 268 5.61 -15.89 -21.92
C PHE A 268 5.13 -17.35 -21.74
N SER A 269 5.14 -18.16 -22.80
CA SER A 269 4.71 -19.56 -22.84
C SER A 269 5.65 -20.51 -22.08
N LYS A 270 6.95 -20.20 -22.04
CA LYS A 270 7.95 -20.95 -21.27
C LYS A 270 7.74 -20.78 -19.77
N PHE A 271 7.36 -19.57 -19.34
CA PHE A 271 6.96 -19.28 -17.95
C PHE A 271 5.63 -19.95 -17.57
N ALA A 272 4.66 -20.01 -18.49
CA ALA A 272 3.40 -20.75 -18.30
C ALA A 272 3.56 -22.28 -18.23
N ALA A 273 4.77 -22.80 -18.47
CA ALA A 273 5.18 -24.19 -18.29
C ALA A 273 6.08 -24.40 -17.04
N ALA A 274 6.48 -23.34 -16.35
CA ALA A 274 7.09 -23.47 -15.02
C ALA A 274 6.06 -24.06 -14.04
N LYS A 275 6.51 -24.94 -13.15
CA LYS A 275 5.67 -25.45 -12.06
C LYS A 275 5.26 -24.28 -11.16
N LEU A 276 4.03 -24.31 -10.62
CA LEU A 276 3.53 -23.30 -9.67
C LEU A 276 4.43 -23.15 -8.41
N ASP A 277 5.23 -24.18 -8.11
CA ASP A 277 6.16 -24.23 -6.98
C ASP A 277 7.62 -23.88 -7.34
N ALA A 278 7.90 -23.40 -8.56
CA ALA A 278 9.25 -23.00 -8.95
C ALA A 278 9.78 -21.83 -8.10
N ASP A 279 11.09 -21.81 -7.85
CA ASP A 279 11.72 -20.69 -7.14
C ASP A 279 11.57 -19.39 -7.95
N PRO A 280 11.16 -18.27 -7.31
CA PRO A 280 10.96 -17.00 -8.00
C PRO A 280 12.29 -16.44 -8.52
N GLN A 281 12.31 -16.11 -9.81
CA GLN A 281 13.49 -15.63 -10.52
C GLN A 281 13.79 -14.17 -10.18
N TYR A 282 12.74 -13.37 -9.97
CA TYR A 282 12.86 -11.94 -9.70
C TYR A 282 12.65 -11.62 -8.22
N LEU A 283 13.19 -10.48 -7.80
CA LEU A 283 12.79 -9.86 -6.55
C LEU A 283 11.33 -9.41 -6.69
N THR A 284 11.04 -8.43 -7.54
CA THR A 284 9.65 -7.99 -7.83
C THR A 284 9.24 -8.44 -9.21
N PHE A 285 7.99 -8.83 -9.37
CA PHE A 285 7.39 -9.05 -10.69
C PHE A 285 6.10 -8.25 -10.82
N PHE A 286 6.02 -7.42 -11.85
CA PHE A 286 4.81 -6.69 -12.19
C PHE A 286 4.29 -7.17 -13.55
N LEU A 287 3.02 -7.54 -13.64
CA LEU A 287 2.37 -7.90 -14.90
C LEU A 287 1.24 -6.91 -15.20
N LEU A 288 1.33 -6.21 -16.33
CA LEU A 288 0.23 -5.41 -16.88
C LEU A 288 -0.81 -6.31 -17.54
N GLY A 289 -2.08 -6.10 -17.22
CA GLY A 289 -3.20 -6.92 -17.65
C GLY A 289 -4.49 -6.13 -17.88
N ASN A 290 -5.31 -6.66 -18.79
CA ASN A 290 -6.65 -6.19 -19.14
C ASN A 290 -7.71 -7.31 -19.05
N ASP A 291 -7.31 -8.50 -18.59
CA ASP A 291 -8.19 -9.61 -18.25
C ASP A 291 -8.37 -9.66 -16.72
N LYS A 292 -9.53 -10.12 -16.23
CA LYS A 292 -9.84 -10.21 -14.80
C LYS A 292 -8.93 -11.18 -14.03
N LEU A 293 -8.16 -12.03 -14.70
CA LEU A 293 -7.16 -12.90 -14.08
C LEU A 293 -5.86 -12.88 -14.89
N PRO A 294 -4.69 -13.05 -14.24
CA PRO A 294 -3.40 -13.05 -14.91
C PRO A 294 -3.24 -14.24 -15.87
N SER A 295 -2.73 -13.94 -17.08
CA SER A 295 -2.50 -14.91 -18.14
C SER A 295 -1.36 -15.90 -17.84
N ILE A 296 -0.43 -15.54 -16.95
CA ILE A 296 0.73 -16.33 -16.51
C ILE A 296 0.86 -16.35 -14.99
N PRO A 297 1.50 -17.36 -14.39
CA PRO A 297 1.84 -17.34 -12.97
C PRO A 297 2.85 -16.22 -12.66
N ALA A 298 2.89 -15.85 -11.38
CA ALA A 298 3.87 -14.93 -10.82
C ALA A 298 5.32 -15.42 -10.98
N LEU A 299 6.26 -14.49 -11.20
CA LEU A 299 7.70 -14.78 -11.39
C LEU A 299 8.60 -14.17 -10.31
N GLY A 300 8.04 -13.34 -9.41
CA GLY A 300 8.78 -12.57 -8.40
C GLY A 300 8.50 -13.02 -6.97
N GLN A 301 9.40 -12.70 -6.06
CA GLN A 301 9.22 -12.95 -4.62
C GLN A 301 8.04 -12.16 -4.03
N ILE A 302 7.85 -10.93 -4.51
CA ILE A 302 6.58 -10.20 -4.45
C ILE A 302 6.09 -10.03 -5.89
N SER A 303 4.84 -10.39 -6.15
CA SER A 303 4.24 -10.30 -7.48
C SER A 303 2.93 -9.52 -7.51
N VAL A 304 2.86 -8.54 -8.41
CA VAL A 304 1.75 -7.59 -8.55
C VAL A 304 1.12 -7.74 -9.93
N TYR A 305 -0.19 -7.98 -9.98
CA TYR A 305 -0.97 -7.96 -11.21
C TYR A 305 -1.70 -6.63 -11.36
N MET A 306 -1.36 -5.82 -12.34
CA MET A 306 -2.10 -4.59 -12.64
C MET A 306 -3.23 -4.89 -13.61
N ASN A 307 -4.48 -4.78 -13.13
CA ASN A 307 -5.65 -4.81 -13.98
C ASN A 307 -6.10 -3.36 -14.27
N GLN A 308 -5.89 -2.89 -15.50
CA GLN A 308 -6.35 -1.54 -15.87
C GLN A 308 -7.87 -1.46 -15.98
N PHE A 309 -8.46 -2.51 -16.56
CA PHE A 309 -9.90 -2.79 -16.53
C PHE A 309 -10.12 -4.27 -16.94
N PRO A 310 -11.10 -4.99 -16.38
CA PRO A 310 -11.39 -6.38 -16.75
C PRO A 310 -12.26 -6.49 -18.03
N PHE A 311 -11.67 -6.26 -19.20
CA PHE A 311 -12.38 -6.29 -20.49
C PHE A 311 -12.97 -7.66 -20.86
N ASP A 312 -12.49 -8.74 -20.23
CA ASP A 312 -13.00 -10.10 -20.40
C ASP A 312 -14.10 -10.47 -19.39
N GLY A 313 -14.71 -9.51 -18.68
CA GLY A 313 -15.67 -9.72 -17.58
C GLY A 313 -16.69 -10.85 -17.81
N ALA A 314 -17.34 -10.87 -18.97
CA ALA A 314 -18.33 -11.88 -19.36
C ALA A 314 -17.75 -13.27 -19.73
N LYS A 315 -16.45 -13.38 -20.02
CA LYS A 315 -15.82 -14.65 -20.45
C LYS A 315 -15.66 -15.63 -19.28
N ARG A 316 -15.93 -16.91 -19.53
CA ARG A 316 -15.68 -17.98 -18.55
C ARG A 316 -14.20 -18.07 -18.17
N VAL A 317 -13.94 -18.37 -16.90
CA VAL A 317 -12.61 -18.54 -16.32
C VAL A 317 -12.18 -20.01 -16.37
N SER A 318 -10.91 -20.25 -16.70
CA SER A 318 -10.28 -21.58 -16.58
C SER A 318 -9.72 -21.80 -15.17
N ARG A 319 -9.66 -23.07 -14.71
CA ARG A 319 -9.01 -23.41 -13.43
C ARG A 319 -7.53 -22.95 -13.40
N LYS A 320 -6.83 -22.99 -14.55
CA LYS A 320 -5.45 -22.51 -14.69
C LYS A 320 -5.32 -21.02 -14.36
N ALA A 321 -6.24 -20.16 -14.82
CA ALA A 321 -6.21 -18.73 -14.52
C ALA A 321 -6.50 -18.44 -13.03
N VAL A 322 -7.33 -19.24 -12.35
CA VAL A 322 -7.53 -19.14 -10.89
C VAL A 322 -6.26 -19.55 -10.14
N ALA A 323 -5.58 -20.61 -10.58
CA ALA A 323 -4.30 -21.01 -10.01
C ALA A 323 -3.25 -19.91 -10.21
N HIS A 324 -3.14 -19.30 -11.39
CA HIS A 324 -2.26 -18.15 -11.61
C HIS A 324 -2.57 -17.02 -10.62
N LEU A 325 -3.83 -16.64 -10.42
CA LEU A 325 -4.21 -15.56 -9.49
C LEU A 325 -3.66 -15.79 -8.07
N SER A 326 -3.69 -17.02 -7.54
CA SER A 326 -3.17 -17.33 -6.19
C SER A 326 -1.67 -17.09 -6.00
N THR A 327 -0.91 -17.09 -7.10
CA THR A 327 0.54 -16.85 -7.06
C THR A 327 0.92 -15.37 -6.91
N TYR A 328 -0.02 -14.44 -7.09
CA TYR A 328 0.22 -12.99 -6.93
C TYR A 328 -0.09 -12.52 -5.51
N ASP A 329 0.70 -11.58 -5.02
CA ASP A 329 0.52 -10.95 -3.71
C ASP A 329 -0.53 -9.84 -3.74
N ALA A 330 -0.59 -9.08 -4.83
CA ALA A 330 -1.61 -8.06 -5.06
C ALA A 330 -2.20 -8.12 -6.47
N VAL A 331 -3.48 -7.74 -6.57
CA VAL A 331 -4.05 -7.12 -7.77
C VAL A 331 -4.16 -5.62 -7.51
N VAL A 332 -3.56 -4.82 -8.39
CA VAL A 332 -3.66 -3.35 -8.36
C VAL A 332 -4.53 -2.84 -9.49
N PHE A 333 -5.19 -1.71 -9.23
CA PHE A 333 -6.14 -1.06 -10.14
C PHE A 333 -5.81 0.42 -10.29
N ASN A 334 -6.13 0.98 -11.46
CA ASN A 334 -6.02 2.42 -11.74
C ASN A 334 -7.13 3.29 -11.11
N SER A 335 -8.14 2.68 -10.49
CA SER A 335 -9.33 3.36 -9.97
C SER A 335 -10.15 2.47 -9.04
N LEU A 336 -10.99 3.09 -8.21
CA LEU A 336 -12.06 2.40 -7.50
C LEU A 336 -13.12 1.82 -8.48
N TYR A 337 -13.29 2.46 -9.65
CA TYR A 337 -14.20 1.99 -10.70
C TYR A 337 -13.78 0.63 -11.28
N SER A 338 -12.51 0.49 -11.68
CA SER A 338 -11.95 -0.77 -12.17
C SER A 338 -11.92 -1.84 -11.08
N LEU A 339 -11.62 -1.47 -9.84
CA LEU A 339 -11.71 -2.37 -8.68
C LEU A 339 -13.14 -2.92 -8.50
N GLY A 340 -14.17 -2.08 -8.55
CA GLY A 340 -15.57 -2.52 -8.36
C GLY A 340 -16.06 -3.48 -9.44
N TRP A 341 -15.69 -3.23 -10.71
CA TRP A 341 -15.98 -4.15 -11.80
C TRP A 341 -15.17 -5.44 -11.71
N TRP A 342 -13.91 -5.36 -11.29
CA TRP A 342 -13.08 -6.55 -11.07
C TRP A 342 -13.64 -7.42 -9.95
N ASP A 343 -14.02 -6.84 -8.81
CA ASP A 343 -14.63 -7.56 -7.69
C ASP A 343 -15.90 -8.29 -8.14
N THR A 344 -16.72 -7.65 -8.98
CA THR A 344 -17.90 -8.25 -9.58
C THR A 344 -17.56 -9.45 -10.47
N PHE A 345 -16.62 -9.30 -11.42
CA PHE A 345 -16.30 -10.36 -12.38
C PHE A 345 -15.43 -11.49 -11.80
N ALA A 346 -14.58 -11.19 -10.81
CA ALA A 346 -13.67 -12.14 -10.17
C ALA A 346 -14.26 -12.82 -8.91
N ALA A 347 -15.45 -12.41 -8.44
CA ALA A 347 -16.10 -12.93 -7.23
C ALA A 347 -16.09 -14.46 -7.13
N LYS A 348 -16.42 -15.17 -8.23
CA LYS A 348 -16.44 -16.64 -8.26
C LYS A 348 -15.04 -17.25 -8.08
N SER A 349 -14.00 -16.63 -8.64
CA SER A 349 -12.60 -17.03 -8.49
C SER A 349 -12.09 -16.79 -7.07
N MET A 350 -12.39 -15.62 -6.50
CA MET A 350 -12.04 -15.29 -5.11
C MET A 350 -12.75 -16.18 -4.10
N SER A 351 -14.01 -16.56 -4.38
CA SER A 351 -14.77 -17.56 -3.59
C SER A 351 -14.16 -18.95 -3.69
N ALA A 352 -13.72 -19.37 -4.89
CA ALA A 352 -13.05 -20.66 -5.07
C ALA A 352 -11.76 -20.75 -4.26
N LEU A 353 -10.89 -19.73 -4.35
CA LEU A 353 -9.64 -19.66 -3.56
C LEU A 353 -9.89 -19.69 -2.04
N ALA A 354 -10.93 -18.98 -1.58
CA ALA A 354 -11.31 -18.98 -0.16
C ALA A 354 -11.77 -20.38 0.32
N LYS A 355 -12.56 -21.09 -0.49
CA LYS A 355 -13.02 -22.46 -0.18
C LYS A 355 -11.87 -23.46 -0.10
N THR A 356 -10.84 -23.30 -0.93
CA THR A 356 -9.65 -24.16 -0.94
C THR A 356 -8.54 -23.70 0.01
N ARG A 357 -8.81 -22.73 0.91
CA ARG A 357 -7.82 -22.10 1.81
C ARG A 357 -6.53 -21.67 1.09
N THR A 358 -6.67 -21.28 -0.18
CA THR A 358 -5.55 -20.90 -1.03
C THR A 358 -5.25 -19.42 -0.84
N PRO A 359 -3.97 -18.98 -0.84
CA PRO A 359 -3.63 -17.56 -0.76
C PRO A 359 -4.38 -16.76 -1.83
N ARG A 360 -4.99 -15.66 -1.41
CA ARG A 360 -5.65 -14.70 -2.29
C ARG A 360 -4.80 -13.44 -2.37
N PRO A 361 -4.67 -12.81 -3.55
CA PRO A 361 -4.04 -11.50 -3.63
C PRO A 361 -4.87 -10.47 -2.87
N ILE A 362 -4.18 -9.49 -2.26
CA ILE A 362 -4.86 -8.28 -1.78
C ILE A 362 -5.33 -7.45 -2.98
N ARG A 363 -6.25 -6.52 -2.73
CA ARG A 363 -6.83 -5.66 -3.76
C ARG A 363 -6.57 -4.21 -3.38
N HIS A 364 -5.81 -3.49 -4.19
CA HIS A 364 -5.43 -2.11 -3.91
C HIS A 364 -5.60 -1.20 -5.13
N VAL A 365 -5.91 0.07 -4.90
CA VAL A 365 -5.94 1.08 -5.97
C VAL A 365 -4.65 1.87 -5.85
N VAL A 366 -3.85 1.89 -6.91
CA VAL A 366 -2.68 2.77 -7.04
C VAL A 366 -2.99 3.66 -8.24
N TYR A 367 -3.26 4.94 -7.98
CA TYR A 367 -3.76 5.83 -9.02
C TYR A 367 -2.70 6.09 -10.09
N PRO A 368 -3.06 6.21 -11.39
CA PRO A 368 -2.10 6.44 -12.45
C PRO A 368 -1.22 7.68 -12.22
N PRO A 369 0.07 7.60 -12.57
CA PRO A 369 1.01 8.70 -12.42
C PRO A 369 0.61 9.88 -13.32
N VAL A 370 0.41 11.04 -12.69
CA VAL A 370 0.15 12.31 -13.37
C VAL A 370 1.41 13.18 -13.34
N ASP A 371 1.78 13.73 -14.50
CA ASP A 371 2.83 14.74 -14.55
C ASP A 371 2.20 16.12 -14.32
N LEU A 372 2.78 16.86 -13.39
CA LEU A 372 2.34 18.22 -13.08
C LEU A 372 2.75 19.14 -14.23
N MET A 373 1.76 19.69 -14.93
CA MET A 373 2.00 20.34 -16.22
C MET A 373 2.81 21.64 -16.12
N VAL A 374 2.78 22.27 -14.95
CA VAL A 374 3.53 23.48 -14.60
C VAL A 374 4.05 23.33 -13.17
N ASP A 375 5.28 23.74 -12.92
CA ASP A 375 5.92 23.65 -11.60
C ASP A 375 5.27 24.61 -10.60
N SER A 376 4.97 25.83 -11.06
CA SER A 376 4.19 26.85 -10.35
C SER A 376 3.08 27.40 -11.25
N VAL A 377 1.85 27.47 -10.73
CA VAL A 377 0.72 28.14 -11.38
C VAL A 377 0.24 29.26 -10.48
N ASP A 378 0.04 30.46 -11.02
CA ASP A 378 -0.75 31.47 -10.31
C ASP A 378 -2.22 31.02 -10.31
N LEU A 379 -2.67 30.51 -9.15
CA LEU A 379 -4.03 30.05 -8.94
C LEU A 379 -5.02 31.22 -8.70
N ASN A 380 -4.51 32.44 -8.51
CA ASN A 380 -5.28 33.66 -8.32
C ASN A 380 -5.44 34.47 -9.62
N SER A 381 -4.50 34.35 -10.58
CA SER A 381 -4.59 35.05 -11.86
C SER A 381 -5.91 34.73 -12.59
N PRO A 382 -6.66 35.72 -13.09
CA PRO A 382 -7.84 35.48 -13.93
C PRO A 382 -7.51 34.59 -15.12
N ARG A 383 -8.40 33.66 -15.46
CA ARG A 383 -8.24 32.76 -16.60
C ARG A 383 -9.26 33.06 -17.69
N PRO A 384 -8.87 32.96 -18.98
CA PRO A 384 -9.83 33.12 -20.06
C PRO A 384 -10.87 31.98 -20.03
N PRO A 385 -12.14 32.24 -20.41
CA PRO A 385 -13.23 31.28 -20.30
C PRO A 385 -13.18 30.24 -21.44
N HIS A 386 -12.13 29.43 -21.44
CA HIS A 386 -11.95 28.33 -22.37
C HIS A 386 -12.20 26.98 -21.70
N VAL A 387 -12.72 26.06 -22.51
CA VAL A 387 -12.92 24.65 -22.20
C VAL A 387 -11.85 23.83 -22.92
N VAL A 388 -11.31 22.80 -22.29
CA VAL A 388 -10.46 21.80 -22.94
C VAL A 388 -11.01 20.38 -22.77
N LEU A 389 -10.92 19.56 -23.81
CA LEU A 389 -11.17 18.13 -23.77
C LEU A 389 -9.97 17.41 -24.38
N ILE A 390 -9.39 16.47 -23.64
CA ILE A 390 -8.15 15.77 -24.01
C ILE A 390 -8.42 14.31 -24.36
N GLY A 391 -7.97 13.88 -25.54
CA GLY A 391 -7.77 12.48 -25.87
C GLY A 391 -7.87 12.15 -27.35
N ARG A 392 -7.59 10.88 -27.68
CA ARG A 392 -7.44 10.40 -29.06
C ARG A 392 -8.72 10.58 -29.88
N PHE A 393 -8.58 11.00 -31.14
CA PHE A 393 -9.69 11.15 -32.08
C PHE A 393 -10.14 9.81 -32.68
N PHE A 394 -11.11 9.15 -32.03
CA PHE A 394 -11.77 7.93 -32.53
C PHE A 394 -13.18 7.76 -31.93
N ASP A 395 -14.04 6.97 -32.60
CA ASP A 395 -15.44 6.71 -32.20
C ASP A 395 -15.69 5.24 -31.82
N GLY A 396 -14.68 4.62 -31.20
CA GLY A 396 -14.78 3.26 -30.67
C GLY A 396 -15.18 3.24 -29.19
N ARG A 397 -14.94 2.09 -28.56
CA ARG A 397 -15.03 1.94 -27.10
C ARG A 397 -14.02 2.87 -26.41
N GLN A 398 -14.44 3.62 -25.39
CA GLN A 398 -13.71 4.71 -24.74
C GLN A 398 -13.42 5.93 -25.63
N GLY A 399 -14.13 6.09 -26.75
CA GLY A 399 -14.07 7.31 -27.55
C GLY A 399 -14.43 8.55 -26.70
N LYS A 400 -13.74 9.68 -26.91
CA LYS A 400 -13.92 10.90 -26.08
C LYS A 400 -15.20 11.70 -26.39
N ARG A 401 -16.08 11.15 -27.24
CA ARG A 401 -17.39 11.74 -27.63
C ARG A 401 -17.29 13.22 -28.06
N HIS A 402 -16.26 13.57 -28.83
CA HIS A 402 -15.98 14.93 -29.31
C HIS A 402 -17.18 15.66 -29.93
N LEU A 403 -18.01 14.95 -30.71
CA LEU A 403 -19.22 15.53 -31.32
C LEU A 403 -20.21 16.01 -30.25
N ALA A 404 -20.50 15.17 -29.25
CA ALA A 404 -21.35 15.55 -28.12
C ALA A 404 -20.76 16.69 -27.27
N ALA A 405 -19.43 16.82 -27.22
CA ALA A 405 -18.77 17.96 -26.60
C ALA A 405 -19.01 19.25 -27.40
N ILE A 406 -18.95 19.20 -28.74
CA ILE A 406 -19.29 20.35 -29.59
C ILE A 406 -20.77 20.73 -29.42
N ASP A 407 -21.67 19.74 -29.33
CA ASP A 407 -23.10 19.97 -29.11
C ASP A 407 -23.36 20.61 -27.72
N ALA A 408 -22.65 20.18 -26.66
CA ALA A 408 -22.71 20.83 -25.34
C ALA A 408 -22.15 22.28 -25.36
N PHE A 409 -21.14 22.55 -26.19
CA PHE A 409 -20.57 23.89 -26.34
C PHE A 409 -21.47 24.82 -27.16
N GLU A 410 -22.22 24.30 -28.13
CA GLU A 410 -23.27 25.05 -28.84
C GLU A 410 -24.38 25.49 -27.86
N LEU A 411 -24.83 24.59 -26.96
CA LEU A 411 -25.76 24.93 -25.88
C LEU A 411 -25.20 25.99 -24.92
N LEU A 412 -23.90 25.92 -24.59
CA LEU A 412 -23.23 26.94 -23.76
C LEU A 412 -23.24 28.32 -24.46
N LYS A 413 -22.91 28.38 -25.76
CA LYS A 413 -22.95 29.62 -26.56
C LYS A 413 -24.36 30.21 -26.59
N GLN A 414 -25.40 29.38 -26.81
CA GLN A 414 -26.80 29.81 -26.78
C GLN A 414 -27.21 30.40 -25.41
N GLN A 415 -26.88 29.71 -24.32
CA GLN A 415 -27.17 30.17 -22.95
C GLN A 415 -26.44 31.49 -22.61
N GLN A 416 -25.22 31.69 -23.13
CA GLN A 416 -24.49 32.94 -22.97
C GLN A 416 -25.13 34.08 -23.78
N GLN A 417 -25.50 33.84 -25.04
CA GLN A 417 -26.16 34.82 -25.92
C GLN A 417 -27.49 35.34 -25.34
N GLN A 418 -28.32 34.45 -24.79
CA GLN A 418 -29.58 34.83 -24.13
C GLN A 418 -29.38 35.79 -22.95
N ARG A 419 -28.25 35.69 -22.23
CA ARG A 419 -27.93 36.55 -21.08
C ARG A 419 -27.23 37.86 -21.47
N LEU A 420 -26.45 37.85 -22.55
CA LEU A 420 -25.77 39.03 -23.09
C LEU A 420 -26.72 40.09 -23.65
N ALA A 421 -27.97 39.73 -23.92
CA ALA A 421 -29.05 40.70 -24.17
C ALA A 421 -29.32 41.66 -22.99
N THR A 422 -28.74 41.40 -21.80
CA THR A 422 -28.96 42.21 -20.58
C THR A 422 -27.69 42.80 -19.96
N THR A 423 -26.48 42.44 -20.41
CA THR A 423 -25.20 42.94 -19.86
C THR A 423 -24.12 43.05 -20.92
N ARG A 424 -23.22 44.03 -20.80
CA ARG A 424 -22.32 44.45 -21.89
C ARG A 424 -20.96 43.71 -21.85
N THR A 425 -20.52 43.31 -23.05
CA THR A 425 -19.23 42.65 -23.41
C THR A 425 -19.04 41.20 -22.94
N PRO A 426 -19.17 40.19 -23.83
CA PRO A 426 -18.65 38.86 -23.59
C PRO A 426 -17.16 38.77 -23.87
N SER A 427 -16.41 38.17 -22.94
CA SER A 427 -15.15 37.50 -23.28
C SER A 427 -15.44 36.29 -24.18
N SER A 428 -14.74 36.18 -25.32
CA SER A 428 -14.94 35.09 -26.28
C SER A 428 -14.61 33.73 -25.67
N ILE A 429 -15.63 32.87 -25.52
CA ILE A 429 -15.42 31.49 -25.06
C ILE A 429 -14.90 30.60 -26.19
N LYS A 430 -14.08 29.60 -25.87
CA LYS A 430 -13.51 28.66 -26.86
C LYS A 430 -13.50 27.23 -26.32
N LEU A 431 -13.65 26.25 -27.22
CA LEU A 431 -13.48 24.83 -26.93
C LEU A 431 -12.23 24.29 -27.63
N PHE A 432 -11.26 23.82 -26.87
CA PHE A 432 -10.08 23.12 -27.39
C PHE A 432 -10.30 21.61 -27.35
N LEU A 433 -10.33 20.97 -28.50
CA LEU A 433 -10.31 19.51 -28.64
C LEU A 433 -8.89 19.08 -28.99
N VAL A 434 -8.20 18.39 -28.09
CA VAL A 434 -6.75 18.12 -28.22
C VAL A 434 -6.45 16.63 -28.05
N GLY A 435 -5.70 16.03 -28.95
CA GLY A 435 -5.19 14.67 -28.77
C GLY A 435 -4.64 14.02 -30.03
N ALA A 436 -4.16 12.77 -29.88
CA ALA A 436 -3.51 12.09 -30.99
C ALA A 436 -4.51 11.62 -32.07
N ARG A 437 -4.08 11.71 -33.33
CA ARG A 437 -4.75 11.12 -34.49
C ARG A 437 -4.67 9.60 -34.42
N VAL A 438 -5.74 8.92 -34.81
CA VAL A 438 -5.74 7.47 -35.01
C VAL A 438 -6.03 7.22 -36.49
N PRO A 439 -5.05 6.82 -37.33
CA PRO A 439 -5.22 6.80 -38.79
C PRO A 439 -6.44 6.02 -39.31
N LYS A 440 -6.82 4.92 -38.64
CA LYS A 440 -8.04 4.15 -38.95
C LYS A 440 -9.36 4.95 -38.77
N PHE A 441 -9.32 6.09 -38.09
CA PHE A 441 -10.45 6.95 -37.75
C PHE A 441 -10.33 8.37 -38.34
N ASP A 442 -9.52 8.58 -39.37
CA ASP A 442 -9.40 9.89 -40.03
C ASP A 442 -10.75 10.46 -40.51
N GLY A 443 -11.64 9.60 -41.02
CA GLY A 443 -13.01 9.98 -41.40
C GLY A 443 -13.90 10.42 -40.21
N TYR A 444 -13.55 10.07 -38.97
CA TYR A 444 -14.18 10.60 -37.76
C TYR A 444 -13.57 11.95 -37.37
N LEU A 445 -12.24 12.09 -37.42
CA LEU A 445 -11.57 13.39 -37.21
C LEU A 445 -12.13 14.47 -38.15
N GLU A 446 -12.40 14.12 -39.41
CA GLU A 446 -12.98 15.05 -40.38
C GLU A 446 -14.48 15.35 -40.15
N LYS A 447 -15.23 14.45 -39.50
CA LYS A 447 -16.57 14.78 -38.98
C LYS A 447 -16.48 15.77 -37.82
N VAL A 448 -15.52 15.59 -36.91
CA VAL A 448 -15.28 16.49 -35.77
C VAL A 448 -14.88 17.89 -36.26
N ARG A 449 -13.97 18.00 -37.23
CA ARG A 449 -13.57 19.29 -37.83
C ARG A 449 -14.72 20.03 -38.49
N ARG A 450 -15.56 19.35 -39.28
CA ARG A 450 -16.73 19.98 -39.91
C ARG A 450 -17.77 20.45 -38.87
N ARG A 451 -18.08 19.65 -37.85
CA ARG A 451 -19.00 20.08 -36.78
C ARG A 451 -18.41 21.24 -35.96
N ALA A 452 -17.09 21.24 -35.71
CA ALA A 452 -16.37 22.34 -35.07
C ALA A 452 -16.46 23.65 -35.87
N ALA A 453 -16.21 23.59 -37.18
CA ALA A 453 -16.32 24.74 -38.08
C ALA A 453 -17.75 25.32 -38.12
N ASN A 454 -18.77 24.46 -38.14
CA ASN A 454 -20.17 24.89 -38.17
C ASN A 454 -20.62 25.61 -36.88
N VAL A 455 -20.06 25.27 -35.71
CA VAL A 455 -20.39 25.92 -34.42
C VAL A 455 -19.56 27.17 -34.16
N GLY A 456 -18.34 27.23 -34.70
CA GLY A 456 -17.38 28.30 -34.46
C GLY A 456 -16.80 28.26 -33.03
N ASP A 457 -15.62 28.87 -32.86
CA ASP A 457 -14.85 28.91 -31.60
C ASP A 457 -14.44 27.53 -31.04
N VAL A 458 -14.53 26.48 -31.85
CA VAL A 458 -14.01 25.14 -31.55
C VAL A 458 -12.70 24.92 -32.30
N ILE A 459 -11.61 24.73 -31.57
CA ILE A 459 -10.26 24.52 -32.10
C ILE A 459 -9.90 23.04 -31.98
N VAL A 460 -9.70 22.37 -33.13
CA VAL A 460 -9.37 20.94 -33.20
C VAL A 460 -7.87 20.76 -33.47
N LEU A 461 -7.15 20.24 -32.48
CA LEU A 461 -5.69 20.04 -32.52
C LEU A 461 -5.36 18.54 -32.43
N ALA A 462 -5.27 17.92 -33.61
CA ALA A 462 -4.68 16.60 -33.76
C ALA A 462 -3.15 16.68 -33.60
N ASP A 463 -2.57 15.76 -32.82
CA ASP A 463 -1.12 15.59 -32.65
C ASP A 463 -0.39 16.86 -32.15
N ALA A 464 -1.01 17.61 -31.24
CA ALA A 464 -0.43 18.81 -30.64
C ALA A 464 0.88 18.51 -29.88
N SER A 465 1.88 19.39 -30.03
CA SER A 465 3.13 19.29 -29.28
C SER A 465 2.93 19.52 -27.77
N ASN A 466 3.82 18.97 -26.93
CA ASN A 466 3.78 19.20 -25.47
C ASN A 466 3.81 20.69 -25.10
N ARG A 467 4.46 21.56 -25.89
CA ARG A 467 4.44 23.01 -25.69
C ARG A 467 3.04 23.60 -25.92
N GLN A 468 2.37 23.21 -26.99
CA GLN A 468 0.99 23.63 -27.27
C GLN A 468 0.03 23.10 -26.20
N LEU A 469 0.15 21.81 -25.82
CA LEU A 469 -0.68 21.21 -24.78
C LEU A 469 -0.53 21.97 -23.45
N LYS A 470 0.70 22.16 -22.94
CA LYS A 470 0.94 22.93 -21.71
C LYS A 470 0.35 24.35 -21.80
N SER A 471 0.51 25.04 -22.93
CA SER A 471 -0.08 26.36 -23.15
C SER A 471 -1.61 26.35 -23.10
N ILE A 472 -2.26 25.35 -23.70
CA ILE A 472 -3.73 25.24 -23.72
C ILE A 472 -4.24 24.96 -22.30
N LEU A 473 -3.65 24.00 -21.59
CA LEU A 473 -4.08 23.66 -20.21
C LEU A 473 -3.83 24.81 -19.24
N SER A 474 -2.75 25.57 -19.44
CA SER A 474 -2.45 26.81 -18.70
C SER A 474 -3.42 27.95 -19.00
N ASN A 475 -4.14 27.90 -20.13
CA ASN A 475 -5.13 28.89 -20.56
C ASN A 475 -6.56 28.32 -20.71
N SER A 476 -6.92 27.29 -19.94
CA SER A 476 -8.27 26.71 -19.93
C SER A 476 -8.85 26.66 -18.52
N SER A 477 -9.96 27.36 -18.30
CA SER A 477 -10.63 27.40 -16.99
C SER A 477 -11.35 26.10 -16.64
N VAL A 478 -11.85 25.37 -17.64
CA VAL A 478 -12.63 24.14 -17.45
C VAL A 478 -12.04 23.00 -18.27
N VAL A 479 -12.02 21.80 -17.69
CA VAL A 479 -11.72 20.54 -18.40
C VAL A 479 -12.96 19.65 -18.46
N TRP A 480 -13.21 19.08 -19.65
CA TRP A 480 -14.31 18.16 -19.92
C TRP A 480 -13.81 16.74 -20.21
N SER A 481 -14.55 15.74 -19.72
CA SER A 481 -14.57 14.39 -20.29
C SER A 481 -16.01 13.90 -20.44
N LEU A 482 -16.35 13.49 -21.66
CA LEU A 482 -17.65 12.92 -22.05
C LEU A 482 -17.53 11.43 -22.42
N THR A 483 -16.43 10.74 -22.07
CA THR A 483 -16.25 9.32 -22.39
C THR A 483 -17.36 8.47 -21.76
N GLY A 484 -18.05 7.68 -22.59
CA GLY A 484 -19.25 6.94 -22.19
C GLY A 484 -20.56 7.74 -22.21
N PHE A 485 -20.60 8.98 -22.72
CA PHE A 485 -21.86 9.69 -22.95
C PHE A 485 -22.74 8.95 -23.97
N GLY A 486 -24.07 8.95 -23.74
CA GLY A 486 -25.06 8.25 -24.58
C GLY A 486 -25.05 6.71 -24.50
N ARG A 487 -24.41 6.12 -23.47
CA ARG A 487 -24.17 4.68 -23.34
C ARG A 487 -24.56 4.16 -21.96
N ILE A 488 -25.00 2.91 -21.84
CA ILE A 488 -25.46 2.34 -20.56
C ILE A 488 -24.26 1.69 -19.85
N GLU A 489 -23.87 2.24 -18.69
CA GLU A 489 -22.69 1.81 -17.94
C GLU A 489 -22.76 0.34 -17.50
N ALA A 490 -23.96 -0.15 -17.15
CA ALA A 490 -24.15 -1.55 -16.74
C ALA A 490 -24.03 -2.56 -17.89
N GLU A 491 -24.15 -2.13 -19.15
CA GLU A 491 -24.07 -3.00 -20.34
C GLU A 491 -22.66 -3.09 -20.90
N ASP A 492 -21.97 -1.95 -21.05
CA ASP A 492 -20.57 -1.88 -21.46
C ASP A 492 -19.77 -0.94 -20.54
N PRO A 493 -19.43 -1.39 -19.32
CA PRO A 493 -18.64 -0.57 -18.38
C PRO A 493 -17.23 -0.28 -18.89
N ALA A 494 -16.77 -1.04 -19.88
CA ALA A 494 -15.50 -0.79 -20.52
C ALA A 494 -15.52 0.43 -21.47
N ASP A 495 -16.69 0.99 -21.83
CA ASP A 495 -16.81 2.24 -22.61
C ASP A 495 -16.71 3.53 -21.77
N ALA A 496 -16.82 3.41 -20.44
CA ALA A 496 -16.60 4.53 -19.54
C ALA A 496 -15.12 4.93 -19.46
N GLU A 497 -14.85 6.13 -18.95
CA GLU A 497 -13.50 6.49 -18.53
C GLU A 497 -13.13 5.67 -17.29
N HIS A 498 -11.99 4.99 -17.30
CA HIS A 498 -11.59 4.16 -16.15
C HIS A 498 -10.99 4.98 -15.02
N TYR A 499 -10.32 6.08 -15.33
CA TYR A 499 -9.83 7.07 -14.37
C TYR A 499 -10.00 8.47 -14.98
N GLY A 500 -8.95 8.99 -15.61
CA GLY A 500 -8.99 10.24 -16.37
C GLY A 500 -7.68 11.02 -16.34
N ILE A 501 -6.54 10.39 -16.70
CA ILE A 501 -5.20 11.01 -16.59
C ILE A 501 -5.16 12.43 -17.18
N GLY A 502 -5.65 12.63 -18.41
CA GLY A 502 -5.69 13.95 -19.04
C GLY A 502 -6.60 14.99 -18.33
N VAL A 503 -7.64 14.54 -17.63
CA VAL A 503 -8.45 15.43 -16.78
C VAL A 503 -7.59 15.93 -15.63
N VAL A 504 -6.86 15.04 -14.96
CA VAL A 504 -6.03 15.39 -13.80
C VAL A 504 -4.79 16.18 -14.22
N GLU A 505 -4.21 15.92 -15.40
CA GLU A 505 -3.16 16.75 -16.01
C GLU A 505 -3.67 18.20 -16.24
N ALA A 506 -4.93 18.40 -16.65
CA ALA A 506 -5.53 19.74 -16.75
C ALA A 506 -5.84 20.37 -15.38
N MET A 507 -6.29 19.57 -14.40
CA MET A 507 -6.44 20.01 -13.00
C MET A 507 -5.10 20.44 -12.38
N SER A 508 -3.98 19.84 -12.79
CA SER A 508 -2.63 20.27 -12.39
C SER A 508 -2.26 21.68 -12.89
N ALA A 509 -2.91 22.16 -13.96
CA ALA A 509 -2.82 23.54 -14.42
C ALA A 509 -3.87 24.46 -13.74
N GLY A 510 -4.68 23.94 -12.82
CA GLY A 510 -5.77 24.66 -12.15
C GLY A 510 -7.05 24.79 -12.97
N ALA A 511 -7.31 23.87 -13.91
CA ALA A 511 -8.60 23.79 -14.62
C ALA A 511 -9.64 23.05 -13.76
N ILE A 512 -10.87 23.56 -13.70
CA ILE A 512 -11.94 22.94 -12.92
C ILE A 512 -12.57 21.78 -13.71
N PRO A 513 -12.71 20.58 -13.10
CA PRO A 513 -13.32 19.43 -13.77
C PRO A 513 -14.84 19.58 -13.86
N VAL A 514 -15.37 19.56 -15.09
CA VAL A 514 -16.80 19.40 -15.37
C VAL A 514 -16.95 18.11 -16.19
N LEU A 515 -17.30 17.02 -15.52
CA LEU A 515 -17.12 15.65 -16.03
C LEU A 515 -18.46 14.90 -16.12
N LEU A 516 -18.50 13.83 -16.91
CA LEU A 516 -19.64 12.93 -16.94
C LEU A 516 -19.80 12.19 -15.60
N ASP A 517 -21.04 12.08 -15.10
CA ASP A 517 -21.40 11.26 -13.92
C ASP A 517 -21.35 9.76 -14.25
N LYS A 518 -20.14 9.24 -14.53
CA LYS A 518 -19.88 7.88 -15.01
C LYS A 518 -18.41 7.48 -14.83
N GLY A 519 -18.14 6.19 -14.68
CA GLY A 519 -16.76 5.68 -14.64
C GLY A 519 -15.96 6.16 -13.43
N GLY A 520 -14.64 6.18 -13.58
CA GLY A 520 -13.70 6.75 -12.61
C GLY A 520 -13.82 8.27 -12.43
N LEU A 521 -14.46 8.98 -13.37
CA LEU A 521 -14.63 10.46 -13.28
C LEU A 521 -15.36 10.88 -11.98
N ARG A 522 -16.23 10.01 -11.44
CA ARG A 522 -16.90 10.23 -10.15
C ARG A 522 -15.91 10.41 -8.99
N GLU A 523 -14.84 9.61 -8.96
CA GLU A 523 -13.84 9.62 -7.87
C GLU A 523 -12.87 10.82 -7.97
N ILE A 524 -12.79 11.46 -9.14
CA ILE A 524 -12.03 12.71 -9.33
C ILE A 524 -12.79 13.88 -8.72
N VAL A 525 -14.13 13.94 -8.86
CA VAL A 525 -14.95 15.07 -8.39
C VAL A 525 -15.37 14.94 -6.93
N GLN A 526 -15.62 13.73 -6.44
CA GLN A 526 -16.00 13.47 -5.06
C GLN A 526 -14.80 13.62 -4.11
N ARG A 527 -14.93 14.48 -3.09
CA ARG A 527 -13.99 14.48 -1.95
C ARG A 527 -14.33 13.36 -0.98
N THR A 528 -13.29 12.79 -0.37
CA THR A 528 -13.37 11.74 0.65
C THR A 528 -13.92 12.28 1.98
N ASN A 529 -15.12 11.83 2.39
CA ASN A 529 -15.61 11.75 3.78
C ASN A 529 -15.25 12.89 4.76
N VAL A 530 -15.31 14.14 4.30
CA VAL A 530 -15.32 15.33 5.17
C VAL A 530 -16.59 16.09 4.82
N ASP A 531 -17.57 16.05 5.72
CA ASP A 531 -18.98 16.37 5.41
C ASP A 531 -19.23 17.83 4.97
N ASP A 532 -18.27 18.74 5.22
CA ASP A 532 -18.35 20.17 4.88
C ASP A 532 -17.52 20.60 3.65
N ALA A 533 -16.75 19.69 3.02
CA ALA A 533 -15.84 20.06 1.95
C ALA A 533 -16.53 20.15 0.58
N LYS A 534 -16.60 21.36 -0.01
CA LYS A 534 -17.09 21.55 -1.40
C LYS A 534 -16.36 20.60 -2.38
N PRO A 535 -17.08 19.99 -3.34
CA PRO A 535 -16.48 19.14 -4.37
C PRO A 535 -15.53 19.96 -5.25
N VAL A 536 -14.53 19.30 -5.83
CA VAL A 536 -13.50 19.96 -6.66
C VAL A 536 -14.01 20.41 -8.04
N GLY A 537 -15.22 19.98 -8.41
CA GLY A 537 -15.88 20.35 -9.66
C GLY A 537 -17.29 19.74 -9.76
N TYR A 538 -17.71 19.41 -10.98
CA TYR A 538 -19.11 19.10 -11.30
C TYR A 538 -19.26 17.76 -12.02
N LEU A 539 -20.30 17.01 -11.65
CA LEU A 539 -20.74 15.79 -12.33
C LEU A 539 -22.02 16.05 -13.13
N CYS A 540 -21.95 15.82 -14.44
CA CYS A 540 -22.99 16.15 -15.42
C CYS A 540 -23.63 14.88 -15.99
N ARG A 541 -24.95 14.90 -16.26
CA ARG A 541 -25.67 13.76 -16.85
C ARG A 541 -26.15 14.04 -18.28
N THR A 542 -26.46 15.30 -18.57
CA THR A 542 -26.93 15.79 -19.88
C THR A 542 -25.98 16.84 -20.44
N LEU A 543 -26.02 17.10 -21.75
CA LEU A 543 -25.23 18.17 -22.38
C LEU A 543 -25.60 19.56 -21.82
N SER A 544 -26.86 19.76 -21.44
CA SER A 544 -27.32 20.96 -20.75
C SER A 544 -26.70 21.16 -19.36
N ASP A 545 -26.34 20.08 -18.66
CA ASP A 545 -25.63 20.17 -17.38
C ASP A 545 -24.17 20.59 -17.58
N PHE A 546 -23.51 20.09 -18.64
CA PHE A 546 -22.16 20.54 -19.01
C PHE A 546 -22.17 22.05 -19.32
N ALA A 547 -23.14 22.52 -20.12
CA ALA A 547 -23.30 23.95 -20.41
C ALA A 547 -23.58 24.77 -19.13
N ARG A 548 -24.53 24.34 -18.29
CA ARG A 548 -24.89 25.03 -17.04
C ARG A 548 -23.70 25.14 -16.08
N SER A 549 -23.01 24.04 -15.83
CA SER A 549 -21.89 23.96 -14.87
C SER A 549 -20.64 24.69 -15.37
N THR A 550 -20.38 24.65 -16.69
CA THR A 550 -19.26 25.38 -17.29
C THR A 550 -19.47 26.90 -17.20
N ARG A 551 -20.71 27.37 -17.40
CA ARG A 551 -21.06 28.78 -17.17
C ARG A 551 -20.89 29.16 -15.69
N ASP A 552 -21.33 28.31 -14.77
CA ASP A 552 -21.14 28.54 -13.32
C ASP A 552 -19.65 28.75 -12.98
N VAL A 553 -18.75 27.92 -13.53
CA VAL A 553 -17.30 28.11 -13.35
C VAL A 553 -16.78 29.40 -13.99
N PHE A 554 -17.32 29.82 -15.14
CA PHE A 554 -16.90 31.07 -15.79
C PHE A 554 -17.38 32.33 -15.05
N GLU A 555 -18.48 32.23 -14.29
CA GLU A 555 -19.09 33.36 -13.57
C GLU A 555 -18.62 33.44 -12.11
N ASN A 556 -18.60 32.30 -11.42
CA ASN A 556 -18.34 32.19 -9.97
C ASN A 556 -16.96 31.58 -9.64
N GLY A 557 -16.21 31.16 -10.65
CA GLY A 557 -14.92 30.48 -10.48
C GLY A 557 -15.08 29.04 -9.98
N GLY A 558 -14.05 28.52 -9.33
CA GLY A 558 -14.06 27.21 -8.69
C GLY A 558 -12.81 27.01 -7.82
N ASP A 559 -12.78 25.93 -7.04
CA ASP A 559 -11.67 25.63 -6.13
C ASP A 559 -10.45 25.10 -6.91
N ARG A 560 -9.71 26.02 -7.55
CA ARG A 560 -8.50 25.74 -8.32
C ARG A 560 -7.39 25.14 -7.45
N LEU A 561 -7.37 25.48 -6.16
CA LEU A 561 -6.42 24.94 -5.19
C LEU A 561 -6.73 23.46 -4.90
N ALA A 562 -8.01 23.09 -4.71
CA ALA A 562 -8.42 21.70 -4.62
C ALA A 562 -8.11 20.91 -5.89
N ALA A 563 -8.32 21.50 -7.07
CA ALA A 563 -8.03 20.86 -8.35
C ALA A 563 -6.52 20.54 -8.47
N ARG A 564 -5.66 21.51 -8.13
CA ARG A 564 -4.22 21.30 -8.10
C ARG A 564 -3.79 20.28 -7.04
N ALA A 565 -4.32 20.38 -5.81
CA ALA A 565 -3.98 19.47 -4.72
C ALA A 565 -4.40 18.01 -5.00
N HIS A 566 -5.52 17.79 -5.70
CA HIS A 566 -5.88 16.46 -6.20
C HIS A 566 -4.88 15.94 -7.23
N ALA A 567 -4.43 16.77 -8.18
CA ALA A 567 -3.40 16.35 -9.13
C ALA A 567 -2.04 16.05 -8.47
N GLU A 568 -1.67 16.80 -7.43
CA GLU A 568 -0.45 16.57 -6.66
C GLU A 568 -0.50 15.27 -5.84
N SER A 569 -1.68 14.86 -5.34
CA SER A 569 -1.85 13.62 -4.59
C SER A 569 -1.62 12.36 -5.43
N VAL A 570 -1.83 12.44 -6.75
CA VAL A 570 -1.59 11.35 -7.73
C VAL A 570 -0.41 11.63 -8.67
N SER A 571 0.47 12.55 -8.29
CA SER A 571 1.68 12.88 -9.06
C SER A 571 2.61 11.68 -9.27
N SER A 572 3.41 11.69 -10.33
CA SER A 572 4.39 10.63 -10.66
C SER A 572 5.35 10.26 -9.51
N ASP A 573 5.61 11.18 -8.58
CA ASP A 573 6.44 10.95 -7.38
C ASP A 573 5.63 10.45 -6.16
N ARG A 574 4.31 10.67 -6.12
CA ARG A 574 3.41 9.98 -5.17
C ARG A 574 3.18 8.54 -5.62
N PHE A 575 2.90 8.34 -6.90
CA PHE A 575 2.85 7.01 -7.52
C PHE A 575 4.08 6.17 -7.22
N SER A 576 5.28 6.74 -7.41
CA SER A 576 6.53 6.01 -7.17
C SER A 576 6.66 5.56 -5.71
N ARG A 577 6.33 6.43 -4.75
CA ARG A 577 6.34 6.11 -3.31
C ARG A 577 5.28 5.08 -2.94
N GLU A 578 4.03 5.25 -3.39
CA GLU A 578 2.96 4.29 -3.09
C GLU A 578 3.27 2.89 -3.65
N TYR A 579 3.83 2.83 -4.88
CA TYR A 579 4.26 1.56 -5.45
C TYR A 579 5.45 0.95 -4.68
N GLN A 580 6.42 1.76 -4.26
CA GLN A 580 7.54 1.31 -3.43
C GLN A 580 7.07 0.76 -2.08
N ASP A 581 6.18 1.48 -1.38
CA ASP A 581 5.60 1.04 -0.10
C ASP A 581 4.87 -0.29 -0.25
N LEU A 582 4.09 -0.45 -1.34
CA LEU A 582 3.36 -1.68 -1.65
C LEU A 582 4.28 -2.88 -1.84
N VAL A 583 5.45 -2.70 -2.46
CA VAL A 583 6.43 -3.77 -2.74
C VAL A 583 7.63 -3.79 -1.78
N HIS A 584 7.59 -2.98 -0.73
CA HIS A 584 8.61 -2.97 0.33
C HIS A 584 8.53 -4.29 1.12
N ARG A 585 9.69 -4.87 1.45
CA ARG A 585 9.82 -6.29 1.88
C ARG A 585 10.26 -6.48 3.32
N GLY A 586 10.70 -5.42 3.98
CA GLY A 586 11.87 -5.52 4.84
C GLY A 586 13.01 -6.28 4.11
N HIS A 587 13.69 -7.20 4.79
CA HIS A 587 14.71 -8.06 4.16
C HIS A 587 14.25 -9.53 4.03
N MET A 588 12.93 -9.77 4.08
CA MET A 588 12.37 -11.07 4.48
C MET A 588 11.50 -11.79 3.43
N ALA A 589 11.49 -11.34 2.17
CA ALA A 589 10.54 -11.83 1.15
C ALA A 589 10.49 -13.37 0.99
N ARG A 590 11.63 -14.07 0.93
CA ARG A 590 11.65 -15.56 0.87
C ARG A 590 11.03 -16.23 2.10
N PHE A 591 11.17 -15.62 3.28
CA PHE A 591 10.50 -16.10 4.49
C PHE A 591 8.99 -15.84 4.42
N TRP A 592 8.58 -14.63 4.03
CA TRP A 592 7.16 -14.29 3.86
C TRP A 592 6.47 -15.23 2.87
N GLN A 593 7.12 -15.64 1.79
CA GLN A 593 6.58 -16.65 0.86
C GLN A 593 6.35 -18.02 1.52
N ARG A 594 7.28 -18.50 2.34
CA ARG A 594 7.11 -19.77 3.08
C ARG A 594 5.92 -19.66 4.04
N LEU A 595 5.85 -18.57 4.80
CA LEU A 595 4.77 -18.31 5.75
C LEU A 595 3.41 -18.14 5.05
N ARG A 596 3.37 -17.43 3.92
CA ARG A 596 2.18 -17.23 3.06
C ARG A 596 1.54 -18.55 2.66
N ARG A 597 2.33 -19.56 2.25
CA ARG A 597 1.82 -20.89 1.89
C ARG A 597 1.11 -21.58 3.07
N THR A 598 1.54 -21.32 4.31
CA THR A 598 0.96 -21.93 5.52
C THR A 598 -0.25 -21.16 6.07
N ILE A 599 -0.21 -19.82 6.11
CA ILE A 599 -1.20 -19.02 6.85
C ILE A 599 -2.07 -18.08 6.01
N ALA A 600 -1.70 -17.73 4.77
CA ALA A 600 -2.38 -16.64 4.06
C ALA A 600 -3.84 -16.94 3.76
N GLY A 601 -4.17 -18.21 3.42
CA GLY A 601 -5.54 -18.67 3.19
C GLY A 601 -6.30 -19.09 4.46
N ARG A 602 -5.75 -18.89 5.66
CA ARG A 602 -6.44 -19.13 6.94
C ARG A 602 -7.31 -17.91 7.29
N THR A 603 -8.55 -18.15 7.71
CA THR A 603 -9.43 -17.15 8.33
C THR A 603 -9.15 -17.15 9.84
N LEU A 604 -9.10 -15.98 10.48
CA LEU A 604 -8.94 -15.85 11.94
C LEU A 604 -10.15 -15.11 12.53
N ARG A 605 -10.43 -15.36 13.82
CA ARG A 605 -11.36 -14.57 14.63
C ARG A 605 -10.61 -14.10 15.88
N VAL A 606 -10.69 -12.80 16.20
CA VAL A 606 -10.19 -12.23 17.44
C VAL A 606 -11.34 -11.99 18.43
N ALA A 607 -11.06 -11.60 19.68
CA ALA A 607 -12.11 -11.26 20.62
C ALA A 607 -12.92 -10.04 20.14
N SER A 608 -14.24 -10.15 20.13
CA SER A 608 -15.16 -9.04 19.83
C SER A 608 -15.60 -8.25 21.07
N ARG A 609 -15.44 -8.82 22.28
CA ARG A 609 -15.97 -8.28 23.54
C ARG A 609 -15.46 -6.88 23.85
N ARG A 610 -16.36 -6.03 24.37
CA ARG A 610 -16.02 -4.71 24.94
C ARG A 610 -15.18 -4.78 26.23
N ALA A 611 -15.17 -5.94 26.91
CA ALA A 611 -14.58 -6.12 28.24
C ALA A 611 -13.27 -6.94 28.27
N SER A 612 -12.58 -7.15 27.14
CA SER A 612 -11.24 -7.77 27.18
C SER A 612 -10.19 -6.74 27.56
N ASN A 613 -9.46 -6.97 28.65
CA ASN A 613 -8.36 -6.09 29.08
C ASN A 613 -7.10 -6.17 28.19
N LEU A 614 -7.10 -7.00 27.13
CA LEU A 614 -5.97 -7.25 26.23
C LEU A 614 -6.23 -6.71 24.82
N ALA A 615 -5.34 -5.88 24.29
CA ALA A 615 -5.41 -5.33 22.94
C ALA A 615 -4.07 -5.44 22.20
N ALA A 616 -4.10 -6.04 21.01
CA ALA A 616 -3.03 -5.96 20.02
C ALA A 616 -3.31 -4.75 19.11
N VAL A 617 -2.30 -3.92 18.88
CA VAL A 617 -2.43 -2.62 18.20
C VAL A 617 -1.42 -2.50 17.08
N MET A 618 -1.93 -2.17 15.90
CA MET A 618 -1.14 -1.77 14.73
C MET A 618 -1.54 -0.35 14.34
N VAL A 619 -0.56 0.51 14.08
CA VAL A 619 -0.77 1.84 13.48
C VAL A 619 -0.03 1.86 12.15
N GLU A 620 -0.75 2.06 11.05
CA GLU A 620 -0.17 1.97 9.72
C GLU A 620 -0.90 2.85 8.69
N PHE A 621 -0.12 3.63 7.95
CA PHE A 621 -0.59 4.67 7.05
C PHE A 621 -0.36 4.36 5.57
N GLY A 622 0.55 3.43 5.24
CA GLY A 622 0.82 2.96 3.90
C GLY A 622 0.16 1.63 3.56
N ALA A 623 0.22 1.26 2.28
CA ALA A 623 -0.15 -0.05 1.78
C ALA A 623 1.10 -0.93 1.64
N ASP A 624 1.07 -2.16 2.15
CA ASP A 624 2.16 -3.15 2.06
C ASP A 624 1.57 -4.56 1.94
N VAL A 625 2.03 -5.34 0.96
CA VAL A 625 1.55 -6.72 0.72
C VAL A 625 1.77 -7.69 1.89
N THR A 626 2.67 -7.40 2.81
CA THR A 626 3.03 -8.23 3.96
C THR A 626 2.11 -8.01 5.16
N ILE A 627 1.38 -6.89 5.26
CA ILE A 627 0.51 -6.56 6.41
C ILE A 627 -0.42 -7.71 6.81
N PRO A 628 -1.17 -8.38 5.89
CA PRO A 628 -2.01 -9.52 6.26
C PRO A 628 -1.24 -10.71 6.84
N LEU A 629 0.01 -10.92 6.42
CA LEU A 629 0.86 -11.99 6.95
C LEU A 629 1.38 -11.61 8.33
N VAL A 630 1.87 -10.37 8.51
CA VAL A 630 2.34 -9.84 9.79
C VAL A 630 1.24 -9.91 10.84
N VAL A 631 0.04 -9.39 10.54
CA VAL A 631 -1.09 -9.41 11.47
C VAL A 631 -1.53 -10.86 11.77
N LYS A 632 -1.69 -11.73 10.75
CA LYS A 632 -2.08 -13.13 11.00
C LYS A 632 -1.04 -13.89 11.83
N SER A 633 0.26 -13.69 11.58
CA SER A 633 1.33 -14.35 12.34
C SER A 633 1.39 -13.89 13.80
N ASN A 634 1.39 -12.58 14.03
CA ASN A 634 1.40 -12.04 15.39
C ASN A 634 0.16 -12.50 16.16
N LEU A 635 -1.02 -12.42 15.54
CA LEU A 635 -2.24 -12.96 16.16
C LEU A 635 -2.12 -14.45 16.47
N LEU A 636 -1.55 -15.30 15.59
CA LEU A 636 -1.42 -16.75 15.83
C LEU A 636 -0.65 -17.10 17.11
N MET A 637 0.25 -16.23 17.58
CA MET A 637 0.99 -16.41 18.84
C MET A 637 0.27 -15.85 20.07
N LEU A 638 -0.89 -15.22 19.89
CA LEU A 638 -1.68 -14.60 20.96
C LEU A 638 -2.92 -15.44 21.31
N PRO A 639 -3.23 -15.54 22.62
CA PRO A 639 -4.52 -16.05 23.10
C PRO A 639 -5.74 -15.41 22.42
N CYS A 640 -6.87 -16.10 22.46
CA CYS A 640 -8.11 -15.73 21.77
C CYS A 640 -8.75 -14.43 22.32
N GLU A 641 -8.43 -14.06 23.56
CA GLU A 641 -8.94 -12.91 24.30
C GLU A 641 -8.40 -11.57 23.77
N TRP A 642 -7.28 -11.59 23.05
CA TRP A 642 -6.68 -10.38 22.48
C TRP A 642 -7.58 -9.79 21.39
N ARG A 643 -7.97 -8.52 21.56
CA ARG A 643 -8.61 -7.72 20.51
C ARG A 643 -7.56 -7.27 19.50
N LEU A 644 -7.97 -6.99 18.26
CA LEU A 644 -7.13 -6.28 17.29
C LEU A 644 -7.69 -4.88 17.02
N HIS A 645 -6.88 -3.86 17.28
CA HIS A 645 -7.13 -2.48 16.84
C HIS A 645 -6.15 -2.12 15.72
N VAL A 646 -6.68 -1.53 14.64
CA VAL A 646 -5.90 -1.06 13.49
C VAL A 646 -6.20 0.41 13.26
N PHE A 647 -5.23 1.26 13.56
CA PHE A 647 -5.31 2.70 13.31
C PHE A 647 -4.71 3.01 11.94
N HIS A 648 -5.41 3.82 11.15
CA HIS A 648 -5.02 4.13 9.78
C HIS A 648 -5.47 5.54 9.37
N SER A 649 -4.93 6.04 8.26
CA SER A 649 -5.38 7.30 7.65
C SER A 649 -6.71 7.11 6.91
N ALA A 650 -7.44 8.20 6.64
CA ALA A 650 -8.65 8.14 5.81
C ALA A 650 -8.39 7.52 4.42
N ALA A 651 -7.26 7.86 3.81
CA ALA A 651 -6.83 7.30 2.53
C ALA A 651 -6.53 5.78 2.59
N ASN A 652 -5.90 5.30 3.67
CA ASN A 652 -5.51 3.90 3.80
C ASN A 652 -6.64 2.96 4.26
N ARG A 653 -7.81 3.51 4.64
CA ARG A 653 -8.95 2.74 5.15
C ARG A 653 -9.36 1.58 4.25
N GLY A 654 -9.61 1.89 2.97
CA GLY A 654 -10.08 0.90 2.01
C GLY A 654 -9.06 -0.21 1.76
N PHE A 655 -7.76 0.10 1.81
CA PHE A 655 -6.71 -0.90 1.75
C PHE A 655 -6.78 -1.83 2.98
N MET A 656 -6.79 -1.28 4.19
CA MET A 656 -6.79 -2.03 5.45
C MET A 656 -7.99 -2.98 5.58
N GLU A 657 -9.20 -2.51 5.30
CA GLU A 657 -10.42 -3.33 5.32
C GLU A 657 -10.35 -4.49 4.30
N ARG A 658 -9.79 -4.26 3.10
CA ARG A 658 -9.63 -5.30 2.07
C ARG A 658 -8.48 -6.28 2.38
N ALA A 659 -7.40 -5.79 2.98
CA ALA A 659 -6.21 -6.56 3.33
C ALA A 659 -6.48 -7.53 4.49
N LEU A 660 -7.25 -7.10 5.50
CA LEU A 660 -7.56 -7.87 6.70
C LEU A 660 -8.95 -8.54 6.68
N VAL A 661 -9.60 -8.64 5.52
CA VAL A 661 -10.96 -9.21 5.35
C VAL A 661 -11.15 -10.63 5.91
N ASP A 662 -10.07 -11.40 6.05
CA ASP A 662 -10.04 -12.75 6.64
C ASP A 662 -9.88 -12.78 8.16
N ILE A 663 -9.76 -11.63 8.79
CA ILE A 663 -9.73 -11.48 10.25
C ILE A 663 -11.07 -10.91 10.65
N LYS A 664 -11.82 -11.64 11.47
CA LYS A 664 -13.12 -11.20 11.98
C LYS A 664 -12.95 -10.48 13.32
N ASP A 665 -13.81 -9.49 13.53
CA ASP A 665 -13.89 -8.66 14.74
C ASP A 665 -12.72 -7.68 14.95
N VAL A 666 -12.10 -7.21 13.85
CA VAL A 666 -11.09 -6.14 13.85
C VAL A 666 -11.73 -4.78 14.11
N ARG A 667 -11.16 -3.99 15.03
CA ARG A 667 -11.54 -2.59 15.26
C ARG A 667 -10.68 -1.66 14.41
N PHE A 668 -11.24 -1.16 13.31
CA PHE A 668 -10.60 -0.12 12.50
C PHE A 668 -10.88 1.27 13.09
N THR A 669 -9.86 2.13 13.15
CA THR A 669 -10.00 3.52 13.62
C THR A 669 -9.31 4.46 12.64
N THR A 670 -10.07 5.36 12.03
CA THR A 670 -9.54 6.41 11.15
C THR A 670 -8.99 7.54 12.01
N LEU A 671 -7.74 7.94 11.77
CA LEU A 671 -7.14 9.12 12.37
C LEU A 671 -7.31 10.33 11.44
N GLU A 672 -7.82 11.44 11.98
CA GLU A 672 -8.04 12.70 11.25
C GLU A 672 -6.72 13.33 10.80
N LYS A 673 -5.68 13.22 11.65
CA LYS A 673 -4.31 13.62 11.33
C LYS A 673 -3.44 12.39 11.21
N THR A 674 -2.67 12.31 10.12
CA THR A 674 -1.51 11.43 10.03
C THR A 674 -0.33 12.07 10.75
N ASP A 675 -0.48 12.27 12.05
CA ASP A 675 0.64 12.59 12.92
C ASP A 675 1.59 11.39 12.94
N ALA A 676 2.89 11.63 13.11
CA ALA A 676 3.84 10.54 13.29
C ALA A 676 3.39 9.66 14.46
N VAL A 677 3.55 8.32 14.35
CA VAL A 677 3.19 7.35 15.42
C VAL A 677 3.77 7.79 16.77
N ASN A 678 4.98 8.37 16.72
CA ASN A 678 5.68 9.02 17.82
C ASN A 678 4.84 10.04 18.60
N SER A 679 4.17 10.95 17.88
CA SER A 679 3.32 11.99 18.47
C SER A 679 2.01 11.38 18.97
N LEU A 680 1.42 10.46 18.21
CA LEU A 680 0.15 9.80 18.55
C LEU A 680 0.21 9.09 19.91
N PHE A 681 1.24 8.28 20.14
CA PHE A 681 1.42 7.54 21.41
C PHE A 681 1.69 8.46 22.60
N LYS A 682 2.22 9.67 22.35
CA LYS A 682 2.38 10.74 23.36
C LYS A 682 1.07 11.50 23.66
N THR A 683 -0.11 10.98 23.26
CA THR A 683 -1.43 11.58 23.60
C THR A 683 -2.27 10.65 24.49
N ALA A 684 -2.93 11.20 25.51
CA ALA A 684 -3.83 10.43 26.38
C ALA A 684 -5.05 9.90 25.62
N GLY A 685 -5.55 10.65 24.63
CA GLY A 685 -6.70 10.26 23.80
C GLY A 685 -6.49 8.92 23.09
N PHE A 686 -5.29 8.68 22.53
CA PHE A 686 -4.95 7.39 21.92
C PHE A 686 -5.14 6.21 22.89
N TRP A 687 -4.61 6.32 24.11
CA TRP A 687 -4.70 5.26 25.12
C TRP A 687 -6.14 5.01 25.59
N HIS A 688 -6.96 6.06 25.70
CA HIS A 688 -8.38 5.92 26.04
C HIS A 688 -9.19 5.18 24.96
N LEU A 689 -8.87 5.35 23.67
CA LEU A 689 -9.56 4.66 22.55
C LEU A 689 -9.37 3.13 22.56
N LEU A 690 -8.33 2.62 23.21
CA LEU A 690 -8.05 1.18 23.26
C LEU A 690 -9.03 0.40 24.15
N GLU A 691 -9.62 1.06 25.16
CA GLU A 691 -10.47 0.42 26.19
C GLU A 691 -9.79 -0.79 26.88
N ALA A 692 -8.44 -0.87 26.94
CA ALA A 692 -7.68 -2.03 27.41
C ALA A 692 -6.61 -1.62 28.44
N GLU A 693 -6.32 -2.45 29.45
CA GLU A 693 -5.20 -2.19 30.38
C GLU A 693 -3.86 -2.65 29.79
N HIS A 694 -3.83 -3.78 29.08
CA HIS A 694 -2.60 -4.34 28.52
C HIS A 694 -2.61 -4.28 27.00
N VAL A 695 -1.56 -3.68 26.45
CA VAL A 695 -1.45 -3.34 25.03
C VAL A 695 -0.18 -3.94 24.45
N LEU A 696 -0.30 -4.78 23.41
CA LEU A 696 0.81 -5.18 22.56
C LEU A 696 0.81 -4.28 21.33
N VAL A 697 1.80 -3.41 21.22
CA VAL A 697 2.10 -2.67 19.99
C VAL A 697 2.96 -3.56 19.09
N PHE A 698 2.60 -3.66 17.81
CA PHE A 698 3.39 -4.37 16.81
C PHE A 698 3.36 -3.66 15.45
N SER A 699 4.53 -3.40 14.86
CA SER A 699 4.71 -2.73 13.56
C SER A 699 4.68 -3.73 12.38
N ARG A 700 4.61 -3.23 11.14
CA ARG A 700 4.79 -4.06 9.92
C ARG A 700 6.16 -4.75 9.83
N GLU A 701 7.14 -4.29 10.62
CA GLU A 701 8.49 -4.84 10.70
C GLU A 701 8.69 -5.79 11.91
N SER A 702 7.60 -6.26 12.54
CA SER A 702 7.63 -7.08 13.76
C SER A 702 6.96 -8.45 13.62
N LEU A 703 7.45 -9.44 14.38
CA LEU A 703 6.95 -10.81 14.36
C LEU A 703 7.16 -11.53 15.69
N LEU A 704 6.07 -11.96 16.33
CA LEU A 704 6.09 -12.99 17.36
C LEU A 704 6.46 -14.35 16.74
N LEU A 705 7.47 -15.00 17.30
CA LEU A 705 7.97 -16.31 16.89
C LEU A 705 7.26 -17.46 17.61
N ARG A 706 6.82 -17.23 18.86
CA ARG A 706 6.14 -18.23 19.69
C ARG A 706 5.12 -17.58 20.63
N PRO A 707 4.21 -18.35 21.26
CA PRO A 707 3.41 -17.86 22.37
C PRO A 707 4.24 -17.36 23.57
N GLY A 708 3.62 -16.56 24.44
CA GLY A 708 4.23 -16.05 25.69
C GLY A 708 4.23 -14.53 25.84
N ALA A 709 3.83 -13.75 24.82
CA ALA A 709 3.77 -12.28 24.92
C ALA A 709 2.81 -11.79 26.01
N HIS A 710 1.83 -12.61 26.41
CA HIS A 710 0.90 -12.33 27.50
C HIS A 710 1.57 -12.36 28.88
N ASP A 711 2.58 -13.20 29.10
CA ASP A 711 3.22 -13.38 30.41
C ASP A 711 4.01 -12.11 30.82
N PHE A 712 4.47 -11.36 29.82
CA PHE A 712 5.08 -10.05 29.99
C PHE A 712 4.06 -8.96 30.32
N SER A 713 2.79 -9.11 29.91
CA SER A 713 1.75 -8.11 30.13
C SER A 713 1.29 -8.02 31.59
N SER A 714 1.29 -9.13 32.31
CA SER A 714 0.96 -9.18 33.74
C SER A 714 2.11 -8.74 34.65
N THR A 715 3.35 -8.76 34.14
CA THR A 715 4.58 -8.54 34.91
C THR A 715 5.22 -7.17 34.67
N HIS A 716 5.03 -6.56 33.49
CA HIS A 716 5.70 -5.33 33.09
C HIS A 716 4.72 -4.23 32.66
N ALA A 717 4.97 -3.00 33.12
CA ALA A 717 4.25 -1.82 32.68
C ALA A 717 4.73 -1.27 31.33
N TYR A 718 5.98 -1.57 30.97
CA TYR A 718 6.57 -1.35 29.66
C TYR A 718 7.67 -2.39 29.43
N ILE A 719 7.67 -3.05 28.28
CA ILE A 719 8.79 -3.85 27.78
C ILE A 719 8.83 -3.84 26.26
N GLY A 720 10.03 -3.68 25.70
CA GLY A 720 10.33 -3.76 24.26
C GLY A 720 11.61 -4.55 24.07
N ALA A 721 12.27 -4.44 22.91
CA ALA A 721 13.64 -4.95 22.79
C ALA A 721 14.63 -4.11 23.65
N PRO A 722 15.72 -4.73 24.13
CA PRO A 722 16.80 -4.00 24.79
C PRO A 722 17.59 -3.17 23.76
N TRP A 723 17.96 -1.94 24.12
CA TRP A 723 18.87 -1.15 23.29
C TRP A 723 20.30 -1.68 23.42
N HIS A 724 21.00 -1.74 22.29
CA HIS A 724 22.39 -2.13 22.25
C HIS A 724 23.27 -1.26 23.17
N PRO A 725 24.21 -1.81 23.97
CA PRO A 725 25.02 -1.04 24.92
C PRO A 725 25.79 0.14 24.31
N ASP A 726 26.21 0.02 23.05
CA ASP A 726 26.89 1.07 22.28
C ASP A 726 25.95 2.04 21.54
N SER A 727 24.64 2.00 21.83
CA SER A 727 23.66 2.90 21.21
C SER A 727 23.87 4.35 21.67
N SER A 728 23.87 5.30 20.73
CA SER A 728 23.94 6.74 21.01
C SER A 728 22.77 7.27 21.84
N ILE A 729 21.72 6.47 22.05
CA ILE A 729 20.63 6.82 22.97
C ILE A 729 21.12 7.09 24.40
N TYR A 730 22.19 6.41 24.84
CA TYR A 730 22.77 6.59 26.18
C TYR A 730 23.54 7.91 26.34
N GLU A 731 23.68 8.73 25.29
CA GLU A 731 24.09 10.13 25.40
C GLU A 731 22.99 11.01 26.04
N ARG A 732 21.72 10.58 25.96
CA ARG A 732 20.52 11.35 26.37
C ARG A 732 19.66 10.63 27.41
N LEU A 733 20.12 9.47 27.89
CA LEU A 733 19.36 8.58 28.74
C LEU A 733 20.29 7.89 29.75
N SER A 734 19.82 7.72 30.99
CA SER A 734 20.56 6.98 32.00
C SER A 734 20.74 5.52 31.59
N ARG A 735 21.94 4.97 31.79
CA ARG A 735 22.25 3.54 31.59
C ARG A 735 21.42 2.59 32.47
N ASN A 736 20.67 3.11 33.45
CA ASN A 736 19.73 2.34 34.26
C ASN A 736 18.39 2.07 33.54
N VAL A 737 18.17 2.66 32.36
CA VAL A 737 16.99 2.42 31.51
C VAL A 737 17.51 1.87 30.19
N THR A 738 17.42 0.55 30.00
CA THR A 738 18.10 -0.16 28.89
C THR A 738 17.15 -0.68 27.82
N VAL A 739 15.87 -0.28 27.87
CA VAL A 739 14.76 -0.88 27.12
C VAL A 739 13.86 0.19 26.55
N GLY A 740 13.50 0.07 25.27
CA GLY A 740 12.63 1.06 24.61
C GLY A 740 12.72 1.03 23.09
N ASP A 741 12.62 -0.15 22.49
CA ASP A 741 12.20 -0.26 21.08
C ASP A 741 10.68 -0.40 21.03
N GLY A 742 9.98 0.66 20.61
CA GLY A 742 8.52 0.72 20.65
C GLY A 742 7.82 -0.18 19.63
N GLY A 743 8.49 -0.55 18.53
CA GLY A 743 7.85 -1.19 17.37
C GLY A 743 7.45 -2.66 17.56
N LEU A 744 7.94 -3.31 18.62
CA LEU A 744 7.32 -4.49 19.22
C LEU A 744 7.42 -4.36 20.74
N SER A 745 6.32 -4.00 21.40
CA SER A 745 6.33 -3.71 22.84
C SER A 745 5.02 -4.05 23.55
N VAL A 746 5.10 -4.44 24.82
CA VAL A 746 3.96 -4.64 25.72
C VAL A 746 3.91 -3.52 26.75
N ARG A 747 2.74 -2.93 26.97
CA ARG A 747 2.54 -1.68 27.73
C ARG A 747 1.27 -1.73 28.59
N SER A 748 1.32 -1.12 29.77
CA SER A 748 0.15 -0.85 30.62
C SER A 748 -0.43 0.52 30.30
N THR A 749 -1.68 0.58 29.85
CA THR A 749 -2.42 1.81 29.57
C THR A 749 -2.42 2.75 30.77
N ARG A 750 -2.68 2.25 31.99
CA ARG A 750 -2.60 3.03 33.22
C ARG A 750 -1.21 3.63 33.45
N ALA A 751 -0.13 2.89 33.18
CA ALA A 751 1.23 3.41 33.31
C ALA A 751 1.55 4.51 32.27
N MET A 752 1.15 4.30 31.02
CA MET A 752 1.32 5.32 29.95
C MET A 752 0.54 6.60 30.29
N LEU A 753 -0.72 6.46 30.75
CA LEU A 753 -1.55 7.58 31.18
C LEU A 753 -0.97 8.31 32.40
N ALA A 754 -0.37 7.60 33.36
CA ALA A 754 0.29 8.22 34.52
C ALA A 754 1.53 9.04 34.11
N VAL A 755 2.34 8.55 33.17
CA VAL A 755 3.45 9.33 32.57
C VAL A 755 2.91 10.56 31.85
N LEU A 756 1.87 10.42 31.02
CA LEU A 756 1.30 11.53 30.26
C LEU A 756 0.62 12.58 31.14
N ALA A 757 -0.05 12.19 32.22
CA ALA A 757 -0.63 13.13 33.18
C ALA A 757 0.44 13.97 33.90
N LYS A 758 1.65 13.43 34.07
CA LYS A 758 2.76 14.10 34.78
C LYS A 758 3.70 14.91 33.88
N TYR A 759 3.88 14.50 32.62
CA TYR A 759 4.87 15.10 31.70
C TYR A 759 4.32 15.44 30.30
N GLY A 760 3.14 14.94 29.92
CA GLY A 760 2.65 14.91 28.54
C GLY A 760 2.42 16.28 27.90
N ASN A 761 2.17 17.33 28.68
CA ASN A 761 1.97 18.69 28.15
C ASN A 761 3.30 19.44 28.01
N ASP A 762 4.06 19.56 29.10
CA ASP A 762 5.25 20.42 29.12
C ASP A 762 6.47 19.76 28.49
N TRP A 763 6.72 18.47 28.80
CA TRP A 763 7.91 17.77 28.30
C TRP A 763 7.81 17.50 26.80
N VAL A 764 6.65 17.05 26.32
CA VAL A 764 6.44 16.73 24.90
C VAL A 764 6.49 17.98 24.03
N LYS A 765 6.09 19.14 24.58
CA LYS A 765 6.21 20.44 23.93
C LYS A 765 7.66 20.96 23.93
N ALA A 766 8.44 20.68 24.98
CA ALA A 766 9.84 21.06 25.06
C ALA A 766 10.78 20.15 24.24
N HIS A 767 10.43 18.88 24.06
CA HIS A 767 11.21 17.85 23.36
C HIS A 767 10.35 17.12 22.30
N PRO A 768 9.80 17.81 21.29
CA PRO A 768 8.92 17.20 20.29
C PRO A 768 9.63 16.09 19.50
N GLU A 769 10.92 16.23 19.25
CA GLU A 769 11.81 15.28 18.54
C GLU A 769 12.12 14.01 19.34
N GLU A 770 11.84 13.99 20.65
CA GLU A 770 12.08 12.79 21.45
C GLU A 770 11.16 11.63 21.02
N HIS A 771 11.76 10.46 20.87
CA HIS A 771 11.05 9.24 20.56
C HIS A 771 10.19 8.76 21.76
N GLU A 772 9.00 8.24 21.47
CA GLU A 772 7.96 7.96 22.45
C GLU A 772 8.33 6.84 23.42
N ASP A 773 9.06 5.84 22.91
CA ASP A 773 9.59 4.72 23.68
C ASP A 773 10.68 5.18 24.66
N VAL A 774 11.57 6.09 24.22
CA VAL A 774 12.53 6.82 25.07
C VAL A 774 11.83 7.61 26.17
N PHE A 775 10.79 8.36 25.80
CA PHE A 775 9.98 9.16 26.73
C PHE A 775 9.32 8.27 27.81
N PHE A 776 8.58 7.23 27.41
CA PHE A 776 7.92 6.34 28.37
C PHE A 776 8.92 5.59 29.23
N ALA A 777 10.00 5.05 28.65
CA ALA A 777 11.02 4.31 29.39
C ALA A 777 11.75 5.21 30.42
N ARG A 778 12.07 6.47 30.08
CA ARG A 778 12.69 7.42 31.04
C ARG A 778 11.76 7.72 32.21
N HIS A 779 10.48 7.97 31.93
CA HIS A 779 9.56 8.52 32.94
C HIS A 779 8.82 7.45 33.78
N LEU A 780 8.79 6.18 33.36
CA LEU A 780 8.17 5.06 34.08
C LEU A 780 8.57 4.96 35.58
N PRO A 781 9.86 5.06 35.97
CA PRO A 781 10.27 5.00 37.38
C PRO A 781 9.64 6.10 38.23
N SER A 782 9.48 7.29 37.65
CA SER A 782 8.98 8.48 38.35
C SER A 782 7.46 8.48 38.62
N VAL A 783 6.77 7.45 38.12
CA VAL A 783 5.35 7.15 38.40
C VAL A 783 5.18 5.75 39.04
N GLY A 784 6.25 5.19 39.62
CA GLY A 784 6.20 4.02 40.49
C GLY A 784 6.38 2.66 39.81
N TYR A 785 6.79 2.61 38.54
CA TYR A 785 6.96 1.36 37.79
C TYR A 785 8.44 1.07 37.49
N ARG A 786 8.87 -0.16 37.75
CA ARG A 786 10.22 -0.64 37.41
C ARG A 786 10.37 -0.86 35.89
N PRO A 787 11.42 -0.34 35.24
CA PRO A 787 11.81 -0.74 33.88
C PRO A 787 12.25 -2.21 33.82
N ALA A 788 11.97 -2.90 32.72
CA ALA A 788 12.48 -4.25 32.47
C ALA A 788 14.02 -4.25 32.42
N THR A 789 14.65 -5.33 32.88
CA THR A 789 16.09 -5.56 32.69
C THR A 789 16.41 -5.97 31.25
N VAL A 790 17.70 -5.96 30.91
CA VAL A 790 18.19 -6.47 29.63
C VAL A 790 17.81 -7.94 29.43
N ASP A 791 17.97 -8.78 30.44
CA ASP A 791 17.58 -10.20 30.43
C ASP A 791 16.08 -10.39 30.14
N GLU A 792 15.22 -9.66 30.86
CA GLU A 792 13.76 -9.69 30.71
C GLU A 792 13.37 -9.25 29.28
N ALA A 793 13.97 -8.18 28.79
CA ALA A 793 13.73 -7.65 27.45
C ALA A 793 14.24 -8.59 26.33
N ALA A 794 15.45 -9.14 26.45
CA ALA A 794 16.01 -10.10 25.49
C ALA A 794 15.21 -11.42 25.44
N ALA A 795 14.54 -11.79 26.54
CA ALA A 795 13.59 -12.90 26.56
C ALA A 795 12.26 -12.56 25.86
N PHE A 796 11.83 -11.30 25.88
CA PHE A 796 10.64 -10.82 25.16
C PHE A 796 10.91 -10.58 23.67
N ALA A 797 11.77 -9.63 23.31
CA ALA A 797 12.03 -9.22 21.94
C ALA A 797 13.49 -8.80 21.69
N ILE A 798 13.92 -8.87 20.44
CA ILE A 798 15.21 -8.36 20.00
C ILE A 798 15.06 -7.50 18.74
N GLN A 799 15.81 -6.39 18.72
CA GLN A 799 15.99 -5.55 17.54
C GLN A 799 17.33 -5.80 16.85
N VAL A 800 18.34 -6.15 17.64
CA VAL A 800 19.71 -6.44 17.19
C VAL A 800 20.24 -7.59 18.04
N PRO A 801 21.27 -8.35 17.59
CA PRO A 801 21.95 -9.30 18.45
C PRO A 801 22.55 -8.57 19.65
N HIS A 802 22.08 -8.86 20.87
CA HIS A 802 22.63 -8.27 22.09
C HIS A 802 23.91 -9.01 22.51
N PRO A 803 25.03 -8.32 22.82
CA PRO A 803 26.33 -8.96 23.09
C PRO A 803 26.30 -9.88 24.30
N ASP A 804 25.52 -9.53 25.33
CA ASP A 804 25.35 -10.35 26.54
C ASP A 804 24.36 -11.52 26.36
N HIS A 805 23.53 -11.49 25.31
CA HIS A 805 22.54 -12.53 25.01
C HIS A 805 22.59 -13.01 23.55
N PRO A 806 23.75 -13.46 23.03
CA PRO A 806 23.92 -13.82 21.61
C PRO A 806 23.14 -15.08 21.21
N ARG A 807 22.60 -15.81 22.20
CA ARG A 807 21.76 -17.00 22.04
C ARG A 807 20.36 -16.82 22.64
N ALA A 808 19.91 -15.57 22.80
CA ALA A 808 18.55 -15.27 23.22
C ALA A 808 17.54 -16.06 22.37
N LYS A 809 16.54 -16.62 23.04
CA LYS A 809 15.35 -17.20 22.40
C LYS A 809 14.19 -16.26 22.72
N PRO A 810 14.04 -15.13 22.01
CA PRO A 810 12.98 -14.17 22.30
C PRO A 810 11.59 -14.76 21.99
N VAL A 811 10.54 -14.13 22.52
CA VAL A 811 9.16 -14.37 22.07
C VAL A 811 8.92 -13.75 20.69
N GLY A 812 9.54 -12.61 20.37
CA GLY A 812 9.41 -11.95 19.06
C GLY A 812 10.65 -11.19 18.58
N ILE A 813 10.52 -10.59 17.40
CA ILE A 813 11.58 -9.85 16.71
C ILE A 813 11.03 -8.57 16.08
N HIS A 814 11.87 -7.54 15.97
CA HIS A 814 11.55 -6.28 15.29
C HIS A 814 12.78 -5.78 14.52
N GLN A 815 12.66 -5.37 13.25
CA GLN A 815 13.76 -4.71 12.50
C GLN A 815 15.16 -5.38 12.51
N VAL A 816 15.27 -6.69 12.75
CA VAL A 816 16.53 -7.44 13.01
C VAL A 816 17.61 -7.34 11.91
N TRP A 817 17.23 -6.81 10.75
CA TRP A 817 18.10 -6.52 9.62
C TRP A 817 18.87 -5.20 9.67
N ARG A 818 18.51 -4.24 10.54
CA ARG A 818 19.08 -2.88 10.50
C ARG A 818 20.52 -2.76 11.04
N ALA A 819 20.96 -3.67 11.92
CA ALA A 819 22.21 -3.51 12.69
C ALA A 819 23.28 -4.58 12.44
N THR A 820 23.21 -5.29 11.32
CA THR A 820 24.24 -6.27 10.92
C THR A 820 24.44 -6.23 9.41
N THR A 821 25.56 -6.74 8.90
CA THR A 821 25.72 -6.87 7.43
C THR A 821 24.58 -7.72 6.86
N PRO A 822 24.12 -7.49 5.61
CA PRO A 822 22.96 -8.21 5.06
C PRO A 822 23.07 -9.74 5.14
N ARG A 823 24.29 -10.29 5.11
CA ARG A 823 24.56 -11.72 5.29
C ARG A 823 24.38 -12.19 6.74
N GLN A 824 24.91 -11.44 7.71
CA GLN A 824 24.74 -11.72 9.15
C GLN A 824 23.26 -11.60 9.54
N ALA A 825 22.58 -10.55 9.09
CA ALA A 825 21.14 -10.35 9.25
C ALA A 825 20.36 -11.59 8.77
N LEU A 826 20.59 -12.01 7.51
CA LEU A 826 19.91 -13.16 6.92
C LEU A 826 20.20 -14.47 7.68
N LEU A 827 21.45 -14.71 8.10
CA LEU A 827 21.82 -15.93 8.84
C LEU A 827 21.16 -15.96 10.22
N TYR A 828 21.28 -14.89 10.99
CA TYR A 828 20.71 -14.76 12.32
C TYR A 828 19.18 -14.88 12.29
N LEU A 829 18.54 -14.14 11.38
CA LEU A 829 17.11 -14.24 11.12
C LEU A 829 16.69 -15.67 10.74
N TRP A 830 17.48 -16.40 9.93
CA TRP A 830 17.20 -17.81 9.62
C TRP A 830 17.22 -18.72 10.84
N THR A 831 18.11 -18.46 11.81
CA THR A 831 18.14 -19.22 13.07
C THR A 831 16.96 -18.92 13.98
N LEU A 832 16.47 -17.68 14.00
CA LEU A 832 15.30 -17.25 14.76
C LEU A 832 14.01 -17.80 14.15
N ILE A 833 13.84 -17.67 12.84
CA ILE A 833 12.71 -18.20 12.05
C ILE A 833 12.54 -19.71 12.22
N LYS A 834 13.63 -20.48 12.36
CA LYS A 834 13.54 -21.94 12.61
C LYS A 834 12.75 -22.30 13.86
N ASN A 835 12.63 -21.38 14.82
CA ASN A 835 11.90 -21.57 16.07
C ASN A 835 10.47 -21.03 16.01
N ILE A 836 9.93 -20.74 14.82
CA ILE A 836 8.55 -20.26 14.69
C ILE A 836 7.55 -21.39 14.97
N ASP A 837 6.75 -21.21 16.02
CA ASP A 837 5.78 -22.20 16.49
C ASP A 837 4.39 -21.94 15.87
N ILE A 838 4.20 -22.39 14.62
CA ILE A 838 2.94 -22.17 13.90
C ILE A 838 1.87 -23.15 14.41
N PRO A 839 0.74 -22.68 14.97
CA PRO A 839 -0.30 -23.58 15.47
C PRO A 839 -0.87 -24.52 14.40
N ASP A 840 -1.14 -25.76 14.81
CA ASP A 840 -1.82 -26.77 14.01
C ASP A 840 -3.32 -26.45 13.83
N ASP A 841 -3.99 -27.23 12.97
CA ASP A 841 -5.42 -27.01 12.69
C ASP A 841 -6.31 -27.25 13.93
N ARG A 842 -5.83 -27.95 14.98
CA ARG A 842 -6.56 -28.12 16.26
C ARG A 842 -6.43 -26.88 17.15
N GLY A 843 -5.22 -26.38 17.38
CA GLY A 843 -5.03 -25.13 18.13
C GLY A 843 -5.77 -23.93 17.50
N LEU A 844 -5.91 -23.94 16.17
CA LEU A 844 -6.78 -23.01 15.44
C LEU A 844 -8.27 -23.21 15.70
N ALA A 845 -8.76 -24.46 15.71
CA ALA A 845 -10.14 -24.77 16.04
C ALA A 845 -10.49 -24.37 17.48
N ASP A 846 -9.60 -24.63 18.43
CA ASP A 846 -9.74 -24.25 19.84
C ASP A 846 -9.77 -22.73 20.01
N ARG A 847 -8.91 -22.00 19.29
CA ARG A 847 -8.97 -20.53 19.25
C ARG A 847 -10.31 -20.02 18.71
N HIS A 848 -10.80 -20.60 17.60
CA HIS A 848 -12.10 -20.22 17.04
C HIS A 848 -13.25 -20.54 18.00
N ALA A 849 -13.20 -21.66 18.71
CA ALA A 849 -14.17 -22.04 19.73
C ALA A 849 -14.12 -21.12 20.96
N CYS A 850 -12.93 -20.70 21.39
CA CYS A 850 -12.78 -19.69 22.45
C CYS A 850 -13.37 -18.34 22.02
N ALA A 851 -13.01 -17.85 20.83
CA ALA A 851 -13.53 -16.59 20.31
C ALA A 851 -15.07 -16.63 20.13
N SER A 852 -15.63 -17.77 19.66
CA SER A 852 -17.09 -17.91 19.53
C SER A 852 -17.81 -18.05 20.88
N ARG A 853 -17.26 -18.80 21.85
CA ARG A 853 -17.77 -18.85 23.24
C ARG A 853 -17.75 -17.47 23.89
N SER A 854 -16.73 -16.65 23.61
CA SER A 854 -16.70 -15.25 24.04
C SER A 854 -17.86 -14.43 23.42
N SER A 855 -18.29 -14.74 22.20
CA SER A 855 -19.42 -14.05 21.56
C SER A 855 -20.81 -14.58 21.95
N SER A 856 -20.92 -15.81 22.50
CA SER A 856 -22.19 -16.51 22.69
C SER A 856 -22.70 -16.62 24.14
N SER A 857 -21.94 -16.19 25.14
CA SER A 857 -22.47 -16.00 26.50
C SER A 857 -22.93 -14.54 26.67
N LEU A 858 -24.17 -14.29 26.25
CA LEU A 858 -25.00 -13.14 26.59
C LEU A 858 -26.17 -13.64 27.44
#